data_AF-B0TRW9-F1
#
_entry.id   AF-B0TRW9-F1
#
_cell.length_a   1.000
_cell.length_b   1.000
_cell.length_c   1.000
_cell.angle_alpha   90.00
_cell.angle_beta   90.00
_cell.angle_gamma   90.00
#
_symmetry.space_group_name_H-M   'P 1'
#
loop_
_entity.id
_entity.type
_entity.pdbx_description
1 polymer ?
#
loop_
_entity_poly.entity_id
_entity_poly.type
_entity_poly.pdbx_seq_one_letter_code
_entity_poly.pdbx_strand_id
1 'polypeptide(L)'
;MMSLNKRYLVLAVAAAMGLSACGDDGKDGSDGEYIPPTVGTSVETKIELIDHTIEDGQISFEFQAINEEGVIIDGLQKAEAKFAIQTEKGIGLSRTGEGTLGGYGTFDATKDSNPEGASLAINEAGNYSFVMPMEHVKAGDVGIVWLRVGGAKVDDTVSIARSMALIVDKPDALHTTTTGTCYTCHVDYATSDFPHPSYTAIDLEGKVDFVAGCMVCHGNISRNEENGGYAKNTLQKIGHINHQSFERDFQVTNCYTCHAEPVMNTSIAGNGCVDCHASGATVNDKIAAFADDVDVRAIHATKSGILERQQTRDSHTTTLSAPYWDKDVAWTDKPSGAVCTDLKLFKIEGETQTQLNIANLYGETLSYAGGYIHGYDSKHNTIVGRANAYGAHQYVEREDGTRSVCYPDLVEGFANSNLAASSRLTFALGDVENAGYTGVTLTSYSDVVSTDIYDPAVTVPTFTPEGKYERRLAVTNDSCTSCHNSESNYHKNGSYQEGGIDCVACHNNGQDRKSKMSAPGFGPMVHSMHWGKGNAVNDAEGVANSADKLNAENCVACHADGIDLYAVPNQYIRSQAYHAGDTTKMSSPVLANCYACHDSEQALNHMIQNGGELSAEKGAGDDGEWYTLPTSESCATCHATGKTFGIEKYHVFER
;
A
#
# COMPACT_ATOMS: atom_id res chain seq x y z
N MET A 1 25.76 -46.71 13.06
CA MET A 1 25.72 -47.74 11.99
C MET A 1 24.41 -47.57 11.24
N MET A 2 24.43 -46.85 10.12
CA MET A 2 23.24 -46.69 9.26
C MET A 2 23.10 -47.94 8.39
N SER A 3 21.92 -48.57 8.45
CA SER A 3 21.55 -49.68 7.59
C SER A 3 21.24 -49.15 6.18
N LEU A 4 22.06 -49.54 5.21
CA LEU A 4 21.80 -49.24 3.80
C LEU A 4 20.64 -50.10 3.30
N ASN A 5 19.64 -49.43 2.71
CA ASN A 5 18.38 -50.00 2.25
C ASN A 5 18.60 -50.84 0.99
N LYS A 6 18.21 -52.12 1.03
CA LYS A 6 18.49 -53.16 0.00
C LYS A 6 17.98 -52.82 -1.41
N ARG A 7 17.09 -51.83 -1.55
CA ARG A 7 16.57 -51.35 -2.85
C ARG A 7 17.60 -50.54 -3.65
N TYR A 8 18.51 -49.81 -2.99
CA TYR A 8 19.56 -49.06 -3.68
C TYR A 8 20.68 -49.95 -4.22
N LEU A 9 20.90 -51.12 -3.61
CA LEU A 9 21.91 -52.08 -4.06
C LEU A 9 21.51 -52.77 -5.38
N VAL A 10 20.21 -52.99 -5.58
CA VAL A 10 19.68 -53.60 -6.82
C VAL A 10 19.75 -52.62 -8.00
N LEU A 11 19.52 -51.33 -7.75
CA LEU A 11 19.64 -50.29 -8.78
C LEU A 11 21.11 -50.07 -9.20
N ALA A 12 22.05 -50.14 -8.25
CA ALA A 12 23.48 -50.02 -8.53
C ALA A 12 24.04 -51.23 -9.30
N VAL A 13 23.56 -52.45 -9.04
CA VAL A 13 23.98 -53.66 -9.78
C VAL A 13 23.35 -53.72 -11.18
N ALA A 14 22.12 -53.23 -11.35
CA ALA A 14 21.50 -53.09 -12.68
C ALA A 14 22.21 -52.04 -13.55
N ALA A 15 22.64 -50.92 -12.96
CA ALA A 15 23.45 -49.91 -13.66
C ALA A 15 24.84 -50.44 -14.05
N ALA A 16 25.46 -51.29 -13.22
CA ALA A 16 26.77 -51.87 -13.50
C ALA A 16 26.76 -52.98 -14.58
N MET A 17 25.64 -53.71 -14.75
CA MET A 17 25.51 -54.74 -15.80
C MET A 17 25.03 -54.20 -17.14
N GLY A 18 24.49 -52.97 -17.20
CA GLY A 18 24.10 -52.32 -18.46
C GLY A 18 25.27 -51.76 -19.26
N LEU A 19 26.46 -51.64 -18.66
CA LEU A 19 27.64 -50.97 -19.27
C LEU A 19 28.63 -51.94 -19.93
N SER A 20 28.38 -53.25 -19.97
CA SER A 20 29.30 -54.23 -20.57
C SER A 20 28.73 -54.97 -21.79
N ALA A 21 27.75 -54.40 -22.48
CA ALA A 21 27.10 -55.03 -23.65
C ALA A 21 27.00 -54.10 -24.88
N CYS A 22 28.01 -53.28 -25.13
CA CYS A 22 28.28 -52.76 -26.48
C CYS A 22 29.61 -53.34 -26.96
N GLY A 23 29.50 -54.39 -27.78
CA GLY A 23 30.60 -54.82 -28.62
C GLY A 23 30.79 -53.79 -29.73
N ASP A 24 32.05 -53.41 -29.92
CA ASP A 24 32.57 -52.46 -30.90
C ASP A 24 32.09 -52.83 -32.33
N ASP A 25 31.15 -52.06 -32.90
CA ASP A 25 30.71 -52.22 -34.30
C ASP A 25 31.40 -51.24 -35.27
N GLY A 26 32.43 -50.53 -34.80
CA GLY A 26 33.45 -49.92 -35.64
C GLY A 26 32.93 -48.89 -36.64
N LYS A 27 31.83 -48.22 -36.30
CA LYS A 27 31.34 -47.04 -37.01
C LYS A 27 30.74 -46.04 -36.03
N ASP A 28 31.63 -45.33 -35.34
CA ASP A 28 31.27 -44.14 -34.58
C ASP A 28 30.67 -43.15 -35.58
N GLY A 29 29.34 -43.03 -35.56
CA GLY A 29 28.68 -41.88 -36.16
C GLY A 29 29.25 -40.64 -35.49
N SER A 30 29.55 -39.62 -36.29
CA SER A 30 29.98 -38.31 -35.80
C SER A 30 29.15 -37.87 -34.59
N ASP A 31 29.81 -37.39 -33.54
CA ASP A 31 29.17 -36.85 -32.34
C ASP A 31 27.99 -35.96 -32.76
N GLY A 32 26.78 -36.38 -32.37
CA GLY A 32 25.59 -35.60 -32.64
C GLY A 32 25.74 -34.23 -31.96
N GLU A 33 25.49 -33.17 -32.71
CA GLU A 33 25.44 -31.81 -32.20
C GLU A 33 24.45 -31.74 -31.02
N TYR A 34 24.89 -31.22 -29.87
CA TYR A 34 24.02 -31.05 -28.71
C TYR A 34 23.01 -29.95 -29.05
N ILE A 35 21.79 -30.37 -29.38
CA ILE A 35 20.66 -29.46 -29.57
C ILE A 35 19.99 -29.30 -28.19
N PRO A 36 19.92 -28.08 -27.62
CA PRO A 36 19.20 -27.84 -26.39
C PRO A 36 17.74 -28.30 -26.50
N PRO A 37 17.13 -28.83 -25.44
CA PRO A 37 15.71 -29.16 -25.47
C PRO A 37 14.87 -27.90 -25.70
N THR A 38 13.93 -27.96 -26.65
CA THR A 38 13.01 -26.86 -26.96
C THR A 38 11.55 -27.27 -26.79
N VAL A 39 10.68 -26.26 -26.61
CA VAL A 39 9.23 -26.41 -26.53
C VAL A 39 8.53 -25.50 -27.54
N GLY A 40 7.47 -25.98 -28.17
CA GLY A 40 6.66 -25.20 -29.13
C GLY A 40 5.42 -24.54 -28.54
N THR A 41 5.22 -24.66 -27.22
CA THR A 41 4.06 -24.13 -26.49
C THR A 41 4.49 -23.59 -25.14
N SER A 42 3.84 -22.53 -24.67
CA SER A 42 4.08 -21.96 -23.34
C SER A 42 2.84 -21.30 -22.76
N VAL A 43 2.71 -21.32 -21.44
CA VAL A 43 1.71 -20.49 -20.72
C VAL A 43 2.30 -19.15 -20.28
N GLU A 44 3.63 -19.08 -20.13
CA GLU A 44 4.40 -17.85 -19.90
C GLU A 44 5.61 -17.80 -20.83
N THR A 45 6.03 -16.59 -21.20
CA THR A 45 7.20 -16.38 -22.05
C THR A 45 8.08 -15.31 -21.42
N LYS A 46 9.30 -15.68 -21.06
CA LYS A 46 10.35 -14.78 -20.58
C LYS A 46 11.43 -14.60 -21.64
N ILE A 47 11.98 -13.39 -21.71
CA ILE A 47 13.05 -13.03 -22.64
C ILE A 47 14.35 -12.93 -21.86
N GLU A 48 15.41 -13.56 -22.35
CA GLU A 48 16.78 -13.37 -21.90
C GLU A 48 17.56 -12.65 -23.02
N LEU A 49 17.81 -11.36 -22.83
CA LEU A 49 18.51 -10.55 -23.83
C LEU A 49 19.99 -10.92 -23.88
N ILE A 50 20.52 -11.10 -25.09
CA ILE A 50 21.94 -11.33 -25.37
C ILE A 50 22.59 -10.04 -25.84
N ASP A 51 21.99 -9.39 -26.84
CA ASP A 51 22.51 -8.15 -27.41
C ASP A 51 21.39 -7.32 -28.05
N HIS A 52 21.64 -6.02 -28.21
CA HIS A 52 20.82 -5.15 -29.06
C HIS A 52 21.69 -4.11 -29.75
N THR A 53 21.34 -3.75 -30.98
CA THR A 53 22.05 -2.71 -31.75
C THR A 53 21.08 -1.74 -32.39
N ILE A 54 21.38 -0.44 -32.28
CA ILE A 54 20.69 0.65 -32.96
C ILE A 54 21.53 1.07 -34.17
N GLU A 55 20.95 0.95 -35.37
CA GLU A 55 21.61 1.29 -36.63
C GLU A 55 20.77 2.31 -37.41
N ASP A 56 21.35 2.88 -38.47
CA ASP A 56 20.61 3.77 -39.36
C ASP A 56 19.44 3.04 -40.00
N GLY A 57 18.22 3.45 -39.65
CA GLY A 57 16.97 2.95 -40.19
C GLY A 57 16.47 1.65 -39.58
N GLN A 58 17.10 1.08 -38.53
CA GLN A 58 16.65 -0.17 -37.91
C GLN A 58 17.18 -0.39 -36.49
N ILE A 59 16.54 -1.32 -35.77
CA ILE A 59 17.05 -1.89 -34.51
C ILE A 59 17.06 -3.41 -34.64
N SER A 60 18.10 -4.02 -34.07
CA SER A 60 18.24 -5.47 -34.00
C SER A 60 18.39 -5.94 -32.54
N PHE A 61 17.91 -7.15 -32.29
CA PHE A 61 17.96 -7.83 -30.99
C PHE A 61 18.45 -9.26 -31.17
N GLU A 62 19.32 -9.70 -30.29
CA GLU A 62 19.62 -11.11 -30.06
C GLU A 62 19.11 -11.51 -28.66
N PHE A 63 18.31 -12.56 -28.56
CA PHE A 63 17.73 -13.00 -27.29
C PHE A 63 17.37 -14.49 -27.30
N GLN A 64 17.22 -15.09 -26.12
CA GLN A 64 16.53 -16.37 -25.95
C GLN A 64 15.13 -16.15 -25.39
N ALA A 65 14.17 -16.95 -25.84
CA ALA A 65 12.83 -17.02 -25.25
C ALA A 65 12.72 -18.31 -24.45
N ILE A 66 12.26 -18.24 -23.20
CA ILE A 66 12.09 -19.40 -22.31
C ILE A 66 10.69 -19.47 -21.73
N ASN A 67 10.20 -20.68 -21.46
CA ASN A 67 8.89 -20.92 -20.86
C ASN A 67 8.92 -20.86 -19.31
N GLU A 68 7.79 -21.15 -18.67
CA GLU A 68 7.63 -21.21 -17.22
C GLU A 68 8.55 -22.22 -16.50
N GLU A 69 9.12 -23.19 -17.23
CA GLU A 69 10.06 -24.20 -16.71
C GLU A 69 11.53 -23.86 -17.01
N GLY A 70 11.80 -22.72 -17.66
CA GLY A 70 13.14 -22.32 -18.08
C GLY A 70 13.67 -23.08 -19.30
N VAL A 71 12.79 -23.70 -20.09
CA VAL A 71 13.12 -24.40 -21.32
C VAL A 71 13.00 -23.45 -22.51
N ILE A 72 13.92 -23.55 -23.46
CA ILE A 72 13.94 -22.69 -24.66
C ILE A 72 12.66 -22.90 -25.48
N ILE A 73 12.05 -21.80 -25.87
CA ILE A 73 10.89 -21.78 -26.77
C ILE A 73 11.40 -21.76 -28.21
N ASP A 74 10.91 -22.70 -29.01
CA ASP A 74 11.06 -22.69 -30.47
C ASP A 74 9.71 -22.39 -31.14
N GLY A 75 9.73 -21.86 -32.35
CA GLY A 75 8.53 -21.54 -33.12
C GLY A 75 7.89 -20.19 -32.77
N LEU A 76 8.62 -19.24 -32.18
CA LEU A 76 8.15 -17.86 -32.01
C LEU A 76 7.81 -17.25 -33.39
N GLN A 77 6.54 -16.86 -33.56
CA GLN A 77 6.05 -16.29 -34.83
C GLN A 77 5.85 -14.78 -34.80
N LYS A 78 5.94 -14.16 -33.63
CA LYS A 78 5.61 -12.74 -33.46
C LYS A 78 6.58 -12.04 -32.53
N ALA A 79 7.03 -10.87 -32.97
CA ALA A 79 7.88 -9.96 -32.20
C ALA A 79 7.50 -8.51 -32.48
N GLU A 80 7.57 -7.67 -31.47
CA GLU A 80 7.24 -6.25 -31.49
C GLU A 80 8.42 -5.47 -30.92
N ALA A 81 8.81 -4.39 -31.60
CA ALA A 81 9.85 -3.48 -31.12
C ALA A 81 9.37 -2.03 -31.18
N LYS A 82 9.84 -1.23 -30.22
CA LYS A 82 9.65 0.22 -30.20
C LYS A 82 10.93 0.91 -29.75
N PHE A 83 11.15 2.10 -30.25
CA PHE A 83 12.22 2.99 -29.84
C PHE A 83 11.71 4.41 -29.69
N ALA A 84 11.65 4.89 -28.45
CA ALA A 84 11.28 6.25 -28.14
C ALA A 84 12.55 7.07 -27.91
N ILE A 85 12.84 8.01 -28.81
CA ILE A 85 14.10 8.75 -28.84
C ILE A 85 14.14 9.85 -27.77
N GLN A 86 15.30 10.04 -27.14
CA GLN A 86 15.61 11.16 -26.26
C GLN A 86 15.97 12.39 -27.09
N THR A 87 15.27 13.49 -26.84
CA THR A 87 15.54 14.80 -27.46
C THR A 87 15.79 15.86 -26.37
N GLU A 88 16.11 17.09 -26.77
CA GLU A 88 16.16 18.24 -25.86
C GLU A 88 14.81 18.50 -25.15
N LYS A 89 13.69 18.09 -25.75
CA LYS A 89 12.34 18.19 -25.16
C LYS A 89 11.96 16.95 -24.32
N GLY A 90 12.88 16.00 -24.15
CA GLY A 90 12.64 14.71 -23.50
C GLY A 90 12.32 13.58 -24.47
N ILE A 91 11.72 12.50 -23.96
CA ILE A 91 11.37 11.32 -24.75
C ILE A 91 10.20 11.60 -25.69
N GLY A 92 10.34 11.14 -26.93
CA GLY A 92 9.26 11.14 -27.91
C GLY A 92 9.29 9.90 -28.82
N LEU A 93 8.10 9.47 -29.20
CA LEU A 93 7.87 8.48 -30.25
C LEU A 93 6.76 9.04 -31.13
N SER A 94 6.96 9.26 -32.42
CA SER A 94 5.91 9.73 -33.31
C SER A 94 5.06 8.56 -33.81
N ARG A 95 3.81 8.83 -34.18
CA ARG A 95 3.03 7.86 -34.97
C ARG A 95 3.59 7.77 -36.38
N THR A 96 3.53 6.57 -36.96
CA THR A 96 3.93 6.35 -38.36
C THR A 96 3.23 7.35 -39.28
N GLY A 97 4.01 8.12 -40.04
CA GLY A 97 3.52 9.12 -40.99
C GLY A 97 3.09 10.46 -40.39
N GLU A 98 3.20 10.66 -39.07
CA GLU A 98 2.82 11.92 -38.39
C GLU A 98 4.03 12.71 -37.86
N GLY A 99 5.22 12.11 -37.83
CA GLY A 99 6.44 12.73 -37.33
C GLY A 99 7.66 11.84 -37.51
N THR A 100 8.79 12.30 -36.97
CA THR A 100 10.13 11.73 -37.20
C THR A 100 10.81 11.25 -35.91
N LEU A 101 10.09 11.21 -34.78
CA LEU A 101 10.67 10.79 -33.51
C LEU A 101 10.62 9.26 -33.36
N GLY A 102 11.78 8.62 -33.33
CA GLY A 102 11.90 7.18 -33.05
C GLY A 102 11.19 6.28 -34.07
N GLY A 103 10.73 5.11 -33.63
CA GLY A 103 10.01 4.15 -34.48
C GLY A 103 9.38 2.99 -33.71
N TYR A 104 8.46 2.28 -34.37
CA TYR A 104 7.88 1.05 -33.85
C TYR A 104 7.40 0.14 -34.98
N GLY A 105 7.34 -1.16 -34.69
CA GLY A 105 6.81 -2.13 -35.64
C GLY A 105 6.50 -3.48 -35.01
N THR A 106 5.88 -4.33 -35.82
CA THR A 106 5.54 -5.70 -35.45
C THR A 106 5.87 -6.60 -36.61
N PHE A 107 6.60 -7.67 -36.33
CA PHE A 107 6.73 -8.82 -37.20
C PHE A 107 5.75 -9.90 -36.72
N ASP A 108 4.96 -10.45 -37.63
CA ASP A 108 4.00 -11.51 -37.38
C ASP A 108 3.99 -12.46 -38.59
N ALA A 109 4.59 -13.64 -38.44
CA ALA A 109 4.71 -14.63 -39.50
C ALA A 109 3.35 -15.20 -39.94
N THR A 110 2.28 -14.97 -39.18
CA THR A 110 0.93 -15.43 -39.53
C THR A 110 0.17 -14.43 -40.40
N LYS A 111 0.74 -13.25 -40.67
CA LYS A 111 0.14 -12.22 -41.51
C LYS A 111 0.70 -12.22 -42.92
N ASP A 112 -0.14 -11.82 -43.87
CA ASP A 112 0.19 -11.73 -45.30
C ASP A 112 1.25 -10.65 -45.62
N SER A 113 1.50 -9.71 -44.70
CA SER A 113 2.50 -8.68 -44.89
C SER A 113 3.12 -8.25 -43.56
N ASN A 114 4.43 -8.00 -43.62
CA ASN A 114 5.25 -7.47 -42.55
C ASN A 114 5.97 -6.21 -43.05
N PRO A 115 6.46 -5.33 -42.16
CA PRO A 115 7.30 -4.21 -42.56
C PRO A 115 8.49 -4.69 -43.40
N GLU A 116 8.80 -3.97 -44.48
CA GLU A 116 9.88 -4.34 -45.40
C GLU A 116 11.24 -4.33 -44.68
N GLY A 117 11.92 -5.47 -44.66
CA GLY A 117 13.19 -5.66 -43.93
C GLY A 117 13.02 -6.21 -42.50
N ALA A 118 11.79 -6.32 -41.98
CA ALA A 118 11.56 -6.97 -40.70
C ALA A 118 11.78 -8.48 -40.80
N SER A 119 12.49 -9.06 -39.83
CA SER A 119 12.76 -10.50 -39.81
C SER A 119 12.89 -11.02 -38.38
N LEU A 120 12.47 -12.27 -38.16
CA LEU A 120 12.62 -13.00 -36.91
C LEU A 120 13.09 -14.41 -37.26
N ALA A 121 14.28 -14.80 -36.80
CA ALA A 121 14.89 -16.09 -37.07
C ALA A 121 15.52 -16.67 -35.80
N ILE A 122 15.46 -18.00 -35.64
CA ILE A 122 16.13 -18.73 -34.56
C ILE A 122 17.34 -19.48 -35.12
N ASN A 123 18.43 -19.54 -34.36
CA ASN A 123 19.61 -20.34 -34.70
C ASN A 123 19.60 -21.71 -33.98
N GLU A 124 20.56 -22.58 -34.29
CA GLU A 124 20.68 -23.93 -33.70
C GLU A 124 20.92 -23.92 -32.19
N ALA A 125 21.44 -22.82 -31.64
CA ALA A 125 21.65 -22.64 -30.21
C ALA A 125 20.38 -22.16 -29.46
N GLY A 126 19.28 -21.89 -30.19
CA GLY A 126 18.04 -21.40 -29.61
C GLY A 126 17.94 -19.88 -29.45
N ASN A 127 18.90 -19.13 -29.99
CA ASN A 127 18.87 -17.67 -29.95
C ASN A 127 18.07 -17.13 -31.14
N TYR A 128 17.16 -16.21 -30.85
CA TYR A 128 16.44 -15.42 -31.82
C TYR A 128 17.25 -14.18 -32.23
N SER A 129 17.33 -13.95 -33.53
CA SER A 129 17.72 -12.69 -34.15
C SER A 129 16.48 -12.00 -34.69
N PHE A 130 16.16 -10.82 -34.15
CA PHE A 130 15.02 -10.00 -34.57
C PHE A 130 15.51 -8.67 -35.10
N VAL A 131 15.12 -8.33 -36.34
CA VAL A 131 15.41 -7.03 -36.97
C VAL A 131 14.11 -6.31 -37.24
N MET A 132 14.02 -5.05 -36.81
CA MET A 132 12.87 -4.18 -37.04
C MET A 132 13.29 -2.86 -37.72
N PRO A 133 12.86 -2.63 -38.97
CA PRO A 133 13.04 -1.36 -39.68
C PRO A 133 12.32 -0.20 -38.98
N MET A 134 13.03 0.92 -38.83
CA MET A 134 12.56 2.17 -38.23
C MET A 134 13.20 3.36 -38.96
N GLU A 135 12.54 3.87 -40.01
CA GLU A 135 13.06 4.85 -40.98
C GLU A 135 13.82 6.05 -40.37
N HIS A 136 13.39 6.55 -39.21
CA HIS A 136 13.93 7.78 -38.61
C HIS A 136 14.96 7.55 -37.51
N VAL A 137 15.28 6.30 -37.19
CA VAL A 137 16.28 5.92 -36.19
C VAL A 137 17.68 6.00 -36.78
N LYS A 138 18.64 6.48 -36.00
CA LYS A 138 20.05 6.61 -36.41
C LYS A 138 20.97 5.89 -35.45
N ALA A 139 22.10 5.45 -35.97
CA ALA A 139 23.18 4.90 -35.15
C ALA A 139 23.64 5.94 -34.12
N GLY A 140 23.68 5.53 -32.85
CA GLY A 140 24.06 6.39 -31.72
C GLY A 140 22.93 7.25 -31.14
N ASP A 141 21.69 7.12 -31.64
CA ASP A 141 20.53 7.68 -30.95
C ASP A 141 20.38 7.05 -29.56
N VAL A 142 19.99 7.86 -28.59
CA VAL A 142 19.76 7.45 -27.20
C VAL A 142 18.25 7.53 -26.94
N GLY A 143 17.68 6.57 -26.22
CA GLY A 143 16.24 6.50 -26.00
C GLY A 143 15.81 5.25 -25.25
N ILE A 144 14.49 5.04 -25.14
CA ILE A 144 13.91 3.83 -24.55
C ILE A 144 13.78 2.77 -25.65
N VAL A 145 14.50 1.66 -25.49
CA VAL A 145 14.41 0.48 -26.34
C VAL A 145 13.44 -0.53 -25.68
N TRP A 146 12.44 -0.96 -26.44
CA TRP A 146 11.35 -1.81 -25.95
C TRP A 146 11.18 -3.03 -26.85
N LEU A 147 11.03 -4.21 -26.24
CA LEU A 147 10.86 -5.49 -26.92
C LEU A 147 9.68 -6.28 -26.32
N ARG A 148 8.96 -7.01 -27.17
CA ARG A 148 7.97 -8.01 -26.76
C ARG A 148 7.85 -9.13 -27.77
N VAL A 149 7.60 -10.34 -27.31
CA VAL A 149 7.52 -11.52 -28.18
C VAL A 149 6.30 -12.39 -27.85
N GLY A 150 5.93 -13.27 -28.78
CA GLY A 150 4.86 -14.25 -28.60
C GLY A 150 3.45 -13.69 -28.82
N GLY A 151 2.44 -14.51 -28.56
CA GLY A 151 1.03 -14.12 -28.76
C GLY A 151 0.59 -14.05 -30.23
N ALA A 152 1.29 -14.75 -31.13
CA ALA A 152 0.82 -14.99 -32.48
C ALA A 152 -0.47 -15.82 -32.43
N LYS A 153 -1.43 -15.52 -33.30
CA LYS A 153 -2.64 -16.33 -33.45
C LYS A 153 -2.53 -17.16 -34.72
N VAL A 154 -2.64 -18.47 -34.56
CA VAL A 154 -2.76 -19.45 -35.65
C VAL A 154 -4.12 -20.14 -35.47
N ASP A 155 -5.00 -20.03 -36.45
CA ASP A 155 -6.37 -20.59 -36.40
C ASP A 155 -7.12 -20.24 -35.10
N ASP A 156 -7.04 -18.96 -34.69
CA ASP A 156 -7.60 -18.41 -33.43
C ASP A 156 -7.02 -18.99 -32.12
N THR A 157 -5.96 -19.79 -32.20
CA THR A 157 -5.24 -20.34 -31.04
C THR A 157 -3.90 -19.63 -30.83
N VAL A 158 -3.50 -19.49 -29.56
CA VAL A 158 -2.19 -18.97 -29.15
C VAL A 158 -1.43 -20.12 -28.50
N SER A 159 -0.38 -20.62 -29.17
CA SER A 159 0.46 -21.71 -28.66
C SER A 159 1.55 -21.23 -27.71
N ILE A 160 2.14 -20.06 -28.01
CA ILE A 160 3.19 -19.42 -27.22
C ILE A 160 2.62 -18.14 -26.62
N ALA A 161 2.59 -18.09 -25.29
CA ALA A 161 2.09 -16.93 -24.57
C ALA A 161 2.85 -15.66 -24.95
N ARG A 162 2.15 -14.52 -24.93
CA ARG A 162 2.79 -13.22 -25.16
C ARG A 162 3.61 -12.87 -23.92
N SER A 163 4.87 -12.49 -24.10
CA SER A 163 5.70 -12.02 -23.01
C SER A 163 5.18 -10.70 -22.44
N MET A 164 5.61 -10.37 -21.22
CA MET A 164 5.60 -8.98 -20.76
C MET A 164 6.45 -8.10 -21.70
N ALA A 165 6.22 -6.79 -21.68
CA ALA A 165 7.17 -5.88 -22.32
C ALA A 165 8.50 -5.88 -21.59
N LEU A 166 9.59 -5.87 -22.33
CA LEU A 166 10.94 -5.69 -21.81
C LEU A 166 11.45 -4.31 -22.19
N ILE A 167 11.93 -3.55 -21.20
CA ILE A 167 12.79 -2.40 -21.41
C ILE A 167 14.21 -2.91 -21.56
N VAL A 168 14.70 -2.87 -22.79
CA VAL A 168 16.02 -3.40 -23.18
C VAL A 168 17.12 -2.42 -22.82
N ASP A 169 16.88 -1.13 -23.06
CA ASP A 169 17.78 -0.04 -22.73
C ASP A 169 16.98 1.24 -22.50
N LYS A 170 17.50 2.14 -21.68
CA LYS A 170 16.92 3.46 -21.44
C LYS A 170 17.99 4.44 -20.94
N PRO A 171 17.81 5.75 -21.15
CA PRO A 171 18.72 6.74 -20.61
C PRO A 171 18.65 6.79 -19.08
N ASP A 172 19.78 7.07 -18.44
CA ASP A 172 19.81 7.41 -17.02
C ASP A 172 18.97 8.67 -16.73
N ALA A 173 18.40 8.75 -15.53
CA ALA A 173 17.60 9.88 -15.06
C ALA A 173 16.42 10.25 -15.98
N LEU A 174 15.79 9.27 -16.64
CA LEU A 174 14.65 9.49 -17.52
C LEU A 174 13.45 10.20 -16.85
N HIS A 175 13.21 9.88 -15.58
CA HIS A 175 12.09 10.36 -14.78
C HIS A 175 12.51 10.46 -13.32
N THR A 176 11.91 11.39 -12.58
CA THR A 176 12.20 11.59 -11.14
C THR A 176 11.27 10.80 -10.22
N THR A 177 10.26 10.17 -10.81
CA THR A 177 9.40 9.16 -10.20
C THR A 177 10.05 7.80 -10.29
N THR A 178 9.69 6.86 -9.42
CA THR A 178 10.12 5.46 -9.50
C THR A 178 8.93 4.54 -9.66
N THR A 179 9.13 3.29 -10.12
CA THR A 179 8.06 2.28 -10.04
C THR A 179 7.53 2.18 -8.61
N GLY A 180 8.42 2.15 -7.61
CA GLY A 180 8.06 2.07 -6.20
C GLY A 180 7.08 3.16 -5.76
N THR A 181 7.34 4.42 -6.11
CA THR A 181 6.44 5.55 -5.75
C THR A 181 5.05 5.43 -6.38
N CYS A 182 4.91 4.82 -7.56
CA CYS A 182 3.60 4.56 -8.17
C CYS A 182 2.91 3.36 -7.51
N TYR A 183 3.67 2.28 -7.30
CA TYR A 183 3.18 0.98 -6.82
C TYR A 183 2.88 0.99 -5.32
N THR A 184 3.26 2.06 -4.61
CA THR A 184 2.76 2.36 -3.27
C THR A 184 1.22 2.30 -3.21
N CYS A 185 0.52 2.87 -4.21
CA CYS A 185 -0.95 2.78 -4.29
C CYS A 185 -1.41 1.90 -5.48
N HIS A 186 -0.61 1.75 -6.55
CA HIS A 186 -0.94 0.96 -7.75
C HIS A 186 -0.21 -0.40 -7.81
N VAL A 187 -0.33 -1.20 -6.74
CA VAL A 187 0.42 -2.45 -6.50
C VAL A 187 0.48 -3.40 -7.71
N ASP A 188 -0.60 -3.56 -8.46
CA ASP A 188 -0.61 -4.45 -9.63
C ASP A 188 -1.38 -3.82 -10.80
N TYR A 189 -0.73 -2.88 -11.48
CA TYR A 189 -1.33 -2.26 -12.67
C TYR A 189 -1.52 -3.29 -13.80
N ALA A 190 -0.64 -4.30 -13.89
CA ALA A 190 -0.58 -5.24 -15.02
C ALA A 190 -1.80 -6.16 -15.12
N THR A 191 -2.44 -6.46 -13.98
CA THR A 191 -3.64 -7.30 -13.89
C THR A 191 -4.94 -6.50 -13.69
N SER A 192 -4.84 -5.18 -13.60
CA SER A 192 -5.98 -4.31 -13.35
C SER A 192 -6.83 -4.07 -14.61
N ASP A 193 -8.05 -3.56 -14.41
CA ASP A 193 -8.95 -3.11 -15.49
C ASP A 193 -8.57 -1.72 -16.06
N PHE A 194 -7.42 -1.15 -15.65
CA PHE A 194 -6.98 0.15 -16.15
C PHE A 194 -6.60 0.10 -17.64
N PRO A 195 -6.55 1.25 -18.32
CA PRO A 195 -6.18 1.29 -19.73
C PRO A 195 -4.79 0.68 -19.99
N HIS A 196 -4.73 -0.18 -21.01
CA HIS A 196 -3.49 -0.75 -21.55
C HIS A 196 -2.61 -1.48 -20.51
N PRO A 197 -3.18 -2.32 -19.62
CA PRO A 197 -2.43 -2.92 -18.51
C PRO A 197 -1.35 -3.88 -19.03
N SER A 198 -1.62 -4.51 -20.17
CA SER A 198 -0.67 -5.32 -20.93
C SER A 198 0.55 -4.56 -21.45
N TYR A 199 0.68 -3.23 -21.30
CA TYR A 199 1.88 -2.46 -21.70
C TYR A 199 2.80 -2.08 -20.53
N THR A 200 2.45 -2.49 -19.31
CA THR A 200 3.42 -2.56 -18.22
C THR A 200 4.64 -3.36 -18.66
N ALA A 201 5.81 -2.86 -18.30
CA ALA A 201 7.09 -3.40 -18.73
C ALA A 201 7.93 -3.83 -17.53
N ILE A 202 8.91 -4.69 -17.80
CA ILE A 202 9.94 -5.14 -16.89
C ILE A 202 11.31 -4.74 -17.41
N ASP A 203 12.30 -4.62 -16.53
CA ASP A 203 13.71 -4.49 -16.86
C ASP A 203 14.35 -5.86 -17.17
N LEU A 204 15.66 -5.85 -17.46
CA LEU A 204 16.44 -7.05 -17.77
C LEU A 204 16.54 -8.03 -16.60
N GLU A 205 16.38 -7.54 -15.36
CA GLU A 205 16.32 -8.34 -14.14
C GLU A 205 14.92 -8.93 -13.89
N GLY A 206 13.93 -8.56 -14.70
CA GLY A 206 12.54 -8.99 -14.56
C GLY A 206 11.74 -8.21 -13.53
N LYS A 207 12.25 -7.07 -13.03
CA LYS A 207 11.52 -6.19 -12.12
C LYS A 207 10.67 -5.21 -12.92
N VAL A 208 9.54 -4.80 -12.35
CA VAL A 208 8.61 -3.87 -13.02
C VAL A 208 9.27 -2.50 -13.26
N ASP A 209 9.29 -2.09 -14.52
CA ASP A 209 9.70 -0.76 -14.97
C ASP A 209 8.48 0.00 -15.55
N PHE A 210 7.56 0.31 -14.64
CA PHE A 210 6.24 0.84 -14.97
C PHE A 210 6.33 2.16 -15.74
N VAL A 211 7.11 3.11 -15.22
CA VAL A 211 7.19 4.47 -15.76
C VAL A 211 7.82 4.44 -17.15
N ALA A 212 8.94 3.74 -17.36
CA ALA A 212 9.57 3.63 -18.67
C ALA A 212 8.64 2.94 -19.69
N GLY A 213 7.96 1.86 -19.29
CA GLY A 213 6.97 1.18 -20.14
C GLY A 213 5.88 2.11 -20.66
N CYS A 214 5.34 2.98 -19.80
CA CYS A 214 4.38 3.99 -20.20
C CYS A 214 5.00 5.09 -21.07
N MET A 215 6.20 5.57 -20.75
CA MET A 215 6.88 6.67 -21.45
C MET A 215 7.23 6.37 -22.90
N VAL A 216 7.31 5.09 -23.30
CA VAL A 216 7.48 4.71 -24.71
C VAL A 216 6.39 5.31 -25.60
N CYS A 217 5.16 5.40 -25.10
CA CYS A 217 4.03 5.96 -25.85
C CYS A 217 3.52 7.29 -25.26
N HIS A 218 3.60 7.44 -23.93
CA HIS A 218 3.26 8.63 -23.19
C HIS A 218 4.52 9.42 -22.81
N GLY A 219 5.39 9.67 -23.79
CA GLY A 219 6.63 10.41 -23.59
C GLY A 219 6.40 11.86 -23.15
N ASN A 220 7.49 12.60 -23.05
CA ASN A 220 7.46 14.02 -22.72
C ASN A 220 6.78 14.84 -23.83
N ILE A 221 6.91 14.45 -25.09
CA ILE A 221 6.41 15.24 -26.22
C ILE A 221 4.96 14.84 -26.56
N SER A 222 4.04 15.80 -26.55
CA SER A 222 2.64 15.54 -26.89
C SER A 222 2.47 15.38 -28.41
N ARG A 223 1.52 14.53 -28.83
CA ARG A 223 1.08 14.45 -30.23
C ARG A 223 0.56 15.77 -30.80
N ASN A 224 0.09 16.69 -29.94
CA ASN A 224 -0.44 17.97 -30.39
C ASN A 224 0.66 18.99 -30.75
N GLU A 225 1.92 18.69 -30.45
CA GLU A 225 3.06 19.52 -30.83
C GLU A 225 3.48 19.29 -32.30
N GLU A 226 4.19 20.25 -32.87
CA GLU A 226 4.84 20.07 -34.17
C GLU A 226 5.90 18.97 -34.07
N ASN A 227 5.89 18.02 -35.03
CA ASN A 227 6.67 16.78 -34.94
C ASN A 227 6.40 16.02 -33.63
N GLY A 228 5.12 15.96 -33.23
CA GLY A 228 4.69 15.49 -31.92
C GLY A 228 4.89 14.00 -31.66
N GLY A 229 4.70 13.63 -30.39
CA GLY A 229 4.80 12.25 -29.92
C GLY A 229 3.56 11.39 -30.22
N TYR A 230 3.46 10.24 -29.55
CA TYR A 230 2.53 9.18 -29.93
C TYR A 230 1.15 9.41 -29.33
N ALA A 231 1.13 9.88 -28.08
CA ALA A 231 -0.07 10.15 -27.30
C ALA A 231 -0.33 11.66 -27.15
N LYS A 232 -1.61 12.02 -27.04
CA LYS A 232 -2.01 13.41 -26.78
C LYS A 232 -1.67 13.86 -25.36
N ASN A 233 -1.85 12.98 -24.39
CA ASN A 233 -1.47 13.23 -23.01
C ASN A 233 -0.12 12.58 -22.74
N THR A 234 0.83 13.38 -22.26
CA THR A 234 2.13 12.93 -21.78
C THR A 234 1.96 12.19 -20.45
N LEU A 235 2.95 11.40 -20.03
CA LEU A 235 2.86 10.67 -18.75
C LEU A 235 2.79 11.64 -17.56
N GLN A 236 3.52 12.76 -17.60
CA GLN A 236 3.49 13.79 -16.56
C GLN A 236 2.08 14.36 -16.42
N LYS A 237 1.44 14.69 -17.56
CA LYS A 237 0.09 15.23 -17.56
C LYS A 237 -0.93 14.25 -17.00
N ILE A 238 -0.80 12.96 -17.32
CA ILE A 238 -1.63 11.89 -16.73
C ILE A 238 -1.41 11.83 -15.22
N GLY A 239 -0.15 11.81 -14.78
CA GLY A 239 0.23 11.81 -13.37
C GLY A 239 -0.26 13.04 -12.59
N HIS A 240 -0.32 14.22 -13.21
CA HIS A 240 -0.79 15.42 -12.53
C HIS A 240 -2.32 15.51 -12.51
N ILE A 241 -2.95 15.48 -13.70
CA ILE A 241 -4.38 15.80 -13.83
C ILE A 241 -5.27 14.76 -13.16
N ASN A 242 -4.91 13.48 -13.27
CA ASN A 242 -5.73 12.42 -12.67
C ASN A 242 -5.66 12.37 -11.14
N HIS A 243 -4.68 13.04 -10.53
CA HIS A 243 -4.50 13.06 -9.08
C HIS A 243 -4.90 14.38 -8.42
N GLN A 244 -5.41 15.37 -9.18
CA GLN A 244 -5.82 16.68 -8.62
C GLN A 244 -6.97 16.59 -7.61
N SER A 245 -7.80 15.55 -7.72
CA SER A 245 -8.95 15.31 -6.84
C SER A 245 -8.95 13.86 -6.35
N PHE A 246 -7.78 13.29 -6.06
CA PHE A 246 -7.63 11.88 -5.69
C PHE A 246 -8.48 11.54 -4.47
N GLU A 247 -8.07 11.89 -3.26
CA GLU A 247 -8.85 11.53 -2.07
C GLU A 247 -8.78 12.64 -1.03
N ARG A 248 -9.68 12.56 -0.06
CA ARG A 248 -9.53 13.31 1.18
C ARG A 248 -8.13 13.11 1.78
N ASP A 249 -7.56 14.22 2.20
CA ASP A 249 -6.23 14.28 2.83
C ASP A 249 -5.08 13.77 1.94
N PHE A 250 -5.29 13.73 0.61
CA PHE A 250 -4.23 13.69 -0.40
C PHE A 250 -3.89 15.11 -0.86
N GLN A 251 -2.71 15.58 -0.48
CA GLN A 251 -2.15 16.86 -0.89
C GLN A 251 -1.38 16.72 -2.20
N VAL A 252 -2.00 17.16 -3.30
CA VAL A 252 -1.44 17.10 -4.67
C VAL A 252 -0.11 17.86 -4.80
N THR A 253 0.08 18.88 -3.98
CA THR A 253 1.33 19.65 -3.92
C THR A 253 2.41 18.98 -3.06
N ASN A 254 2.14 17.80 -2.48
CA ASN A 254 3.17 16.96 -1.89
C ASN A 254 3.92 16.19 -2.99
N CYS A 255 4.81 16.89 -3.69
CA CYS A 255 5.54 16.30 -4.81
C CYS A 255 6.40 15.09 -4.40
N TYR A 256 6.79 14.99 -3.12
CA TYR A 256 7.60 13.88 -2.59
C TYR A 256 6.89 12.53 -2.66
N THR A 257 5.56 12.51 -2.74
CA THR A 257 4.79 11.26 -2.89
C THR A 257 5.12 10.54 -4.21
N CYS A 258 5.36 11.29 -5.28
CA CYS A 258 5.64 10.71 -6.60
C CYS A 258 7.06 10.97 -7.09
N HIS A 259 7.72 12.05 -6.65
CA HIS A 259 9.05 12.41 -7.13
C HIS A 259 10.10 12.14 -6.06
N ALA A 260 10.76 10.98 -6.20
CA ALA A 260 11.86 10.56 -5.34
C ALA A 260 13.07 11.49 -5.47
N GLU A 261 13.31 12.01 -6.68
CA GLU A 261 14.38 12.96 -6.98
C GLU A 261 13.84 14.37 -7.28
N PRO A 262 14.67 15.43 -7.15
CA PRO A 262 14.29 16.78 -7.55
C PRO A 262 13.73 16.79 -8.97
N VAL A 263 12.60 17.47 -9.18
CA VAL A 263 11.95 17.53 -10.49
C VAL A 263 12.90 18.16 -11.51
N MET A 264 13.10 17.48 -12.62
CA MET A 264 13.94 17.95 -13.72
C MET A 264 13.14 18.81 -14.70
N ASN A 265 13.84 19.62 -15.50
CA ASN A 265 13.27 20.39 -16.62
C ASN A 265 12.12 21.33 -16.20
N THR A 266 12.36 22.15 -15.16
CA THR A 266 11.44 23.16 -14.61
C THR A 266 11.25 24.40 -15.49
N SER A 267 11.71 24.35 -16.74
CA SER A 267 11.60 25.45 -17.70
C SER A 267 10.14 25.79 -18.01
N ILE A 268 9.85 27.08 -18.19
CA ILE A 268 8.52 27.65 -18.54
C ILE A 268 7.95 27.09 -19.84
N ALA A 269 8.80 26.65 -20.76
CA ALA A 269 8.40 26.03 -22.03
C ALA A 269 8.28 24.50 -21.92
N GLY A 270 8.64 23.93 -20.77
CA GLY A 270 8.62 22.50 -20.49
C GLY A 270 7.28 22.01 -19.95
N ASN A 271 7.14 20.69 -19.95
CA ASN A 271 5.90 19.99 -19.66
C ASN A 271 5.85 19.65 -18.16
N GLY A 272 4.76 19.98 -17.46
CA GLY A 272 4.59 19.67 -16.03
C GLY A 272 3.89 20.77 -15.23
N CYS A 273 4.49 21.97 -15.11
CA CYS A 273 3.93 23.05 -14.29
C CYS A 273 2.55 23.52 -14.80
N VAL A 274 2.42 23.62 -16.12
CA VAL A 274 1.18 24.05 -16.79
C VAL A 274 0.05 23.02 -16.74
N ASP A 275 0.32 21.80 -16.27
CA ASP A 275 -0.74 20.81 -16.04
C ASP A 275 -1.62 21.20 -14.84
N CYS A 276 -1.04 21.89 -13.85
CA CYS A 276 -1.71 22.32 -12.61
C CYS A 276 -1.87 23.85 -12.51
N HIS A 277 -1.05 24.63 -13.20
CA HIS A 277 -1.11 26.09 -13.18
C HIS A 277 -1.68 26.66 -14.48
N ALA A 278 -2.60 27.63 -14.34
CA ALA A 278 -3.08 28.39 -15.49
C ALA A 278 -1.91 29.11 -16.17
N SER A 279 -1.78 28.93 -17.48
CA SER A 279 -0.74 29.59 -18.27
C SER A 279 -1.00 31.11 -18.33
N GLY A 280 0.05 31.91 -18.10
CA GLY A 280 -0.05 33.37 -18.11
C GLY A 280 1.26 34.06 -17.72
N ALA A 281 1.45 35.30 -18.19
CA ALA A 281 2.70 36.06 -18.02
C ALA A 281 3.16 36.17 -16.56
N THR A 282 2.24 36.33 -15.60
CA THR A 282 2.57 36.44 -14.16
C THR A 282 3.04 35.15 -13.50
N VAL A 283 2.60 33.99 -13.99
CA VAL A 283 3.11 32.68 -13.54
C VAL A 283 4.47 32.43 -14.18
N ASN A 284 4.60 32.77 -15.48
CA ASN A 284 5.86 32.67 -16.22
C ASN A 284 6.95 33.55 -15.59
N ASP A 285 6.65 34.80 -15.21
CA ASP A 285 7.65 35.71 -14.60
C ASP A 285 8.15 35.22 -13.23
N LYS A 286 7.28 34.55 -12.45
CA LYS A 286 7.65 33.97 -11.15
C LYS A 286 8.43 32.67 -11.28
N ILE A 287 8.16 31.87 -12.31
CA ILE A 287 8.89 30.64 -12.61
C ILE A 287 10.25 30.94 -13.25
N ALA A 288 10.34 32.02 -14.06
CA ALA A 288 11.58 32.46 -14.72
C ALA A 288 12.64 32.93 -13.72
N ALA A 289 12.21 33.24 -12.50
CA ALA A 289 13.07 33.65 -11.40
C ALA A 289 13.66 32.48 -10.61
N PHE A 290 13.25 31.23 -10.89
CA PHE A 290 13.90 30.07 -10.28
C PHE A 290 15.23 29.79 -10.97
N ALA A 291 16.29 29.66 -10.17
CA ALA A 291 17.55 29.11 -10.64
C ALA A 291 17.40 27.61 -10.90
N ASP A 292 18.25 27.05 -11.77
CA ASP A 292 18.21 25.64 -12.20
C ASP A 292 18.40 24.63 -11.04
N ASP A 293 18.77 25.09 -9.84
CA ASP A 293 19.04 24.31 -8.63
C ASP A 293 17.91 24.32 -7.59
N VAL A 294 16.78 24.98 -7.88
CA VAL A 294 15.67 25.09 -6.92
C VAL A 294 14.83 23.81 -6.89
N ASP A 295 14.82 23.11 -5.75
CA ASP A 295 13.91 21.99 -5.53
C ASP A 295 12.47 22.48 -5.31
N VAL A 296 11.69 22.42 -6.38
CA VAL A 296 10.27 22.82 -6.38
C VAL A 296 9.41 21.98 -5.44
N ARG A 297 9.84 20.76 -5.06
CA ARG A 297 9.12 19.91 -4.10
C ARG A 297 9.09 20.58 -2.74
N ALA A 298 10.22 21.12 -2.28
CA ALA A 298 10.33 21.83 -1.01
C ALA A 298 9.45 23.09 -0.98
N ILE A 299 9.36 23.83 -2.07
CA ILE A 299 8.50 25.02 -2.18
C ILE A 299 7.04 24.66 -2.01
N HIS A 300 6.57 23.65 -2.75
CA HIS A 300 5.17 23.21 -2.70
C HIS A 300 4.80 22.59 -1.36
N ALA A 301 5.70 21.79 -0.77
CA ALA A 301 5.53 21.23 0.57
C ALA A 301 5.46 22.32 1.65
N THR A 302 6.33 23.33 1.58
CA THR A 302 6.31 24.48 2.49
C THR A 302 5.00 25.24 2.40
N LYS A 303 4.58 25.59 1.18
CA LYS A 303 3.34 26.36 0.95
C LYS A 303 2.08 25.61 1.43
N SER A 304 2.15 24.29 1.46
CA SER A 304 1.06 23.41 1.88
C SER A 304 1.13 23.05 3.37
N GLY A 305 2.08 23.62 4.11
CA GLY A 305 2.28 23.36 5.54
C GLY A 305 2.76 21.93 5.84
N ILE A 306 3.24 21.17 4.84
CA ILE A 306 3.69 19.78 5.03
C ILE A 306 4.96 19.76 5.88
N LEU A 307 5.96 20.59 5.51
CA LEU A 307 7.23 20.64 6.23
C LEU A 307 7.06 21.11 7.67
N GLU A 308 6.17 22.08 7.93
CA GLU A 308 5.84 22.52 9.30
C GLU A 308 5.22 21.40 10.13
N ARG A 309 4.34 20.60 9.52
CA ARG A 309 3.69 19.46 10.18
C ARG A 309 4.68 18.33 10.48
N GLN A 310 5.52 17.98 9.51
CA GLN A 310 6.61 17.00 9.69
C GLN A 310 7.57 17.45 10.78
N GLN A 311 8.04 18.70 10.72
CA GLN A 311 8.90 19.27 11.75
C GLN A 311 8.24 19.24 13.12
N THR A 312 6.94 19.52 13.23
CA THR A 312 6.22 19.45 14.51
C THR A 312 6.24 18.03 15.08
N ARG A 313 6.03 17.00 14.24
CA ARG A 313 6.10 15.59 14.65
C ARG A 313 7.51 15.18 15.06
N ASP A 314 8.51 15.55 14.28
CA ASP A 314 9.91 15.17 14.52
C ASP A 314 10.49 15.84 15.77
N SER A 315 10.03 17.05 16.08
CA SER A 315 10.53 17.85 17.20
C SER A 315 9.70 17.73 18.47
N HIS A 316 8.65 16.91 18.51
CA HIS A 316 7.82 16.76 19.71
C HIS A 316 7.40 15.31 19.95
N THR A 317 7.31 14.95 21.23
CA THR A 317 6.77 13.66 21.65
C THR A 317 5.91 13.84 22.89
N THR A 318 4.99 12.90 23.12
CA THR A 318 4.22 12.82 24.37
C THR A 318 4.54 11.55 25.13
N THR A 319 4.30 11.57 26.44
CA THR A 319 4.27 10.36 27.28
C THR A 319 3.02 10.34 28.12
N LEU A 320 2.56 9.16 28.49
CA LEU A 320 1.37 8.96 29.30
C LEU A 320 1.64 8.02 30.47
N SER A 321 1.29 8.43 31.70
CA SER A 321 1.39 7.54 32.86
C SER A 321 0.32 6.45 32.83
N ALA A 322 0.61 5.31 33.47
CA ALA A 322 -0.44 4.34 33.80
C ALA A 322 -1.59 5.01 34.58
N PRO A 323 -2.82 4.49 34.47
CA PRO A 323 -3.92 4.88 35.34
C PRO A 323 -3.54 4.75 36.82
N TYR A 324 -3.89 5.75 37.63
CA TYR A 324 -3.65 5.75 39.07
C TYR A 324 -4.78 6.46 39.83
N TRP A 325 -4.86 6.25 41.14
CA TRP A 325 -5.79 6.98 42.01
C TRP A 325 -5.15 8.25 42.56
N ASP A 326 -5.79 9.40 42.32
CA ASP A 326 -5.45 10.66 42.98
C ASP A 326 -6.56 11.04 43.98
N LYS A 327 -6.23 10.96 45.28
CA LYS A 327 -7.14 11.30 46.37
C LYS A 327 -7.42 12.80 46.53
N ASP A 328 -6.53 13.65 46.00
CA ASP A 328 -6.56 15.09 46.24
C ASP A 328 -7.42 15.82 45.19
N VAL A 329 -7.87 15.11 44.15
CA VAL A 329 -8.79 15.61 43.14
C VAL A 329 -10.20 15.75 43.71
N ALA A 330 -10.72 16.97 43.72
CA ALA A 330 -12.06 17.28 44.22
C ALA A 330 -13.11 17.31 43.08
N TRP A 331 -14.35 16.97 43.42
CA TRP A 331 -15.50 17.03 42.52
C TRP A 331 -16.65 17.77 43.20
N THR A 332 -17.46 18.48 42.43
CA THR A 332 -18.58 19.30 42.96
C THR A 332 -19.65 18.44 43.65
N ASP A 333 -19.91 17.23 43.15
CA ASP A 333 -21.03 16.37 43.58
C ASP A 333 -20.62 14.94 43.94
N LYS A 334 -19.32 14.68 44.18
CA LYS A 334 -18.78 13.34 44.48
C LYS A 334 -17.71 13.41 45.56
N PRO A 335 -17.44 12.30 46.27
CA PRO A 335 -16.30 12.20 47.19
C PRO A 335 -14.98 12.59 46.48
N SER A 336 -14.04 13.16 47.25
CA SER A 336 -12.69 13.44 46.75
C SER A 336 -12.00 12.14 46.34
N GLY A 337 -11.28 12.20 45.22
CA GLY A 337 -10.74 11.02 44.55
C GLY A 337 -11.05 10.99 43.07
N ALA A 338 -10.08 10.58 42.26
CA ALA A 338 -10.29 10.33 40.84
C ALA A 338 -9.28 9.30 40.31
N VAL A 339 -9.69 8.56 39.28
CA VAL A 339 -8.76 7.82 38.43
C VAL A 339 -8.14 8.79 37.44
N CYS A 340 -6.83 8.94 37.48
CA CYS A 340 -6.08 9.89 36.68
C CYS A 340 -5.04 9.20 35.80
N THR A 341 -4.62 9.90 34.76
CA THR A 341 -3.44 9.60 33.94
C THR A 341 -2.74 10.91 33.57
N ASP A 342 -1.42 10.91 33.59
CA ASP A 342 -0.59 12.11 33.40
C ASP A 342 -0.08 12.18 31.96
N LEU A 343 -0.51 13.21 31.23
CA LEU A 343 -0.02 13.55 29.91
C LEU A 343 1.11 14.56 30.02
N LYS A 344 2.25 14.23 29.43
CA LYS A 344 3.42 15.12 29.31
C LYS A 344 3.75 15.35 27.84
N LEU A 345 4.17 16.58 27.53
CA LEU A 345 4.63 17.00 26.21
C LEU A 345 6.11 17.37 26.30
N PHE A 346 6.88 16.95 25.31
CA PHE A 346 8.30 17.27 25.22
C PHE A 346 8.65 17.85 23.86
N LYS A 347 9.57 18.81 23.86
CA LYS A 347 10.30 19.26 22.68
C LYS A 347 11.63 18.51 22.59
N ILE A 348 11.99 18.10 21.38
CA ILE A 348 13.21 17.38 21.06
C ILE A 348 14.11 18.33 20.26
N GLU A 349 15.32 18.59 20.76
CA GLU A 349 16.35 19.37 20.08
C GLU A 349 17.67 18.59 20.12
N GLY A 350 17.98 17.90 19.01
CA GLY A 350 19.08 16.93 18.98
C GLY A 350 18.82 15.77 19.94
N GLU A 351 19.75 15.53 20.87
CA GLU A 351 19.60 14.51 21.93
C GLU A 351 18.89 15.05 23.19
N THR A 352 18.56 16.34 23.23
CA THR A 352 17.95 16.96 24.42
C THR A 352 16.42 16.91 24.34
N GLN A 353 15.80 16.39 25.39
CA GLN A 353 14.35 16.35 25.57
C GLN A 353 13.95 17.31 26.70
N THR A 354 13.16 18.34 26.37
CA THR A 354 12.69 19.36 27.33
C THR A 354 11.18 19.28 27.51
N GLN A 355 10.70 19.11 28.74
CA GLN A 355 9.27 19.10 29.03
C GLN A 355 8.67 20.50 28.83
N LEU A 356 7.55 20.56 28.10
CA LEU A 356 6.77 21.78 27.88
C LEU A 356 5.58 21.82 28.85
N ASN A 357 5.16 23.03 29.22
CA ASN A 357 3.97 23.22 30.05
C ASN A 357 2.71 23.23 29.17
N ILE A 358 1.88 22.21 29.29
CA ILE A 358 0.68 22.04 28.45
C ILE A 358 -0.33 23.15 28.71
N ALA A 359 -0.56 23.53 29.97
CA ALA A 359 -1.51 24.58 30.35
C ALA A 359 -1.18 25.92 29.69
N ASN A 360 0.10 26.28 29.62
CA ASN A 360 0.57 27.52 29.01
C ASN A 360 0.39 27.54 27.47
N LEU A 361 0.38 26.37 26.83
CA LEU A 361 0.25 26.25 25.38
C LEU A 361 -1.20 26.06 24.91
N TYR A 362 -2.08 25.64 25.82
CA TYR A 362 -3.46 25.27 25.52
C TYR A 362 -4.33 26.47 25.16
N GLY A 363 -5.11 26.35 24.08
CA GLY A 363 -6.00 27.39 23.57
C GLY A 363 -5.37 28.30 22.50
N GLU A 364 -4.04 28.29 22.36
CA GLU A 364 -3.32 29.06 21.34
C GLU A 364 -2.48 28.14 20.44
N THR A 365 -1.50 27.43 21.03
CA THR A 365 -0.63 26.51 20.29
C THR A 365 -1.23 25.12 20.22
N LEU A 366 -1.86 24.67 21.31
CA LEU A 366 -2.54 23.39 21.40
C LEU A 366 -4.05 23.57 21.37
N SER A 367 -4.74 22.84 20.50
CA SER A 367 -6.21 22.83 20.43
C SER A 367 -6.83 21.71 21.25
N TYR A 368 -6.07 20.65 21.51
CA TYR A 368 -6.51 19.48 22.27
C TYR A 368 -5.36 18.89 23.08
N ALA A 369 -5.65 18.46 24.31
CA ALA A 369 -4.73 17.72 25.17
C ALA A 369 -5.59 17.00 26.21
N GLY A 370 -5.90 15.73 25.92
CA GLY A 370 -6.79 14.91 26.72
C GLY A 370 -6.46 13.43 26.60
N GLY A 371 -7.23 12.60 27.31
CA GLY A 371 -7.03 11.16 27.34
C GLY A 371 -8.32 10.38 27.53
N TYR A 372 -8.18 9.06 27.59
CA TYR A 372 -9.24 8.08 27.84
C TYR A 372 -8.65 6.92 28.66
N ILE A 373 -9.46 6.35 29.55
CA ILE A 373 -9.15 5.07 30.23
C ILE A 373 -9.93 3.98 29.51
N HIS A 374 -9.22 2.91 29.16
CA HIS A 374 -9.74 1.77 28.44
C HIS A 374 -9.65 0.51 29.28
N GLY A 375 -10.63 -0.36 29.14
CA GLY A 375 -10.45 -1.77 29.44
C GLY A 375 -9.52 -2.40 28.41
N TYR A 376 -8.61 -3.24 28.87
CA TYR A 376 -7.56 -3.86 28.10
C TYR A 376 -7.45 -5.34 28.45
N ASP A 377 -7.59 -6.19 27.44
CA ASP A 377 -7.35 -7.62 27.57
C ASP A 377 -5.87 -7.89 27.31
N SER A 378 -5.12 -8.13 28.39
CA SER A 378 -3.69 -8.41 28.34
C SER A 378 -3.34 -9.78 27.77
N LYS A 379 -4.30 -10.71 27.71
CA LYS A 379 -4.06 -12.02 27.10
C LYS A 379 -3.97 -11.91 25.57
N HIS A 380 -4.73 -10.99 24.98
CA HIS A 380 -4.84 -10.83 23.53
C HIS A 380 -4.38 -9.46 23.02
N ASN A 381 -3.76 -8.65 23.88
CA ASN A 381 -3.19 -7.33 23.55
C ASN A 381 -4.16 -6.40 22.80
N THR A 382 -5.33 -6.17 23.39
CA THR A 382 -6.42 -5.46 22.72
C THR A 382 -7.27 -4.63 23.67
N ILE A 383 -7.72 -3.48 23.16
CA ILE A 383 -8.67 -2.62 23.85
C ILE A 383 -10.07 -3.21 23.71
N VAL A 384 -10.68 -3.52 24.86
CA VAL A 384 -12.03 -4.09 24.93
C VAL A 384 -13.11 -3.03 25.06
N GLY A 385 -12.76 -1.76 25.28
CA GLY A 385 -13.70 -0.64 25.30
C GLY A 385 -13.25 0.49 26.21
N ARG A 386 -14.03 1.58 26.26
CA ARG A 386 -13.75 2.72 27.13
C ARG A 386 -14.34 2.49 28.53
N ALA A 387 -13.47 2.49 29.53
CA ALA A 387 -13.83 2.33 30.94
C ALA A 387 -14.22 3.65 31.61
N ASN A 388 -13.92 4.81 31.02
CA ASN A 388 -14.39 6.10 31.54
C ASN A 388 -15.72 6.56 30.92
N ALA A 389 -16.55 7.23 31.71
CA ALA A 389 -17.80 7.81 31.22
C ALA A 389 -17.55 8.98 30.24
N TYR A 390 -18.47 9.17 29.28
CA TYR A 390 -18.39 10.27 28.32
C TYR A 390 -18.63 11.62 29.00
N GLY A 391 -17.75 12.59 28.76
CA GLY A 391 -17.89 13.95 29.29
C GLY A 391 -17.58 14.13 30.78
N ALA A 392 -17.41 13.04 31.55
CA ALA A 392 -17.16 13.08 32.98
C ALA A 392 -15.67 13.11 33.33
N HIS A 393 -14.97 14.17 32.91
CA HIS A 393 -13.54 14.35 33.19
C HIS A 393 -13.25 15.76 33.68
N GLN A 394 -12.12 15.91 34.37
CA GLN A 394 -11.52 17.20 34.67
C GLN A 394 -10.02 17.17 34.35
N TYR A 395 -9.47 18.35 34.04
CA TYR A 395 -8.04 18.53 33.87
C TYR A 395 -7.45 19.13 35.14
N VAL A 396 -6.38 18.51 35.62
CA VAL A 396 -5.58 19.04 36.73
C VAL A 396 -4.22 19.41 36.19
N GLU A 397 -3.96 20.71 36.09
CA GLU A 397 -2.67 21.23 35.65
C GLU A 397 -1.68 21.16 36.81
N ARG A 398 -0.55 20.49 36.60
CA ARG A 398 0.50 20.32 37.61
C ARG A 398 1.57 21.39 37.44
N GLU A 399 2.29 21.68 38.52
CA GLU A 399 3.32 22.73 38.55
C GLU A 399 4.48 22.45 37.58
N ASP A 400 4.81 21.18 37.34
CA ASP A 400 5.84 20.77 36.38
C ASP A 400 5.39 20.88 34.90
N GLY A 401 4.16 21.34 34.66
CA GLY A 401 3.59 21.47 33.32
C GLY A 401 2.89 20.23 32.78
N THR A 402 2.83 19.15 33.57
CA THR A 402 2.02 17.97 33.27
C THR A 402 0.53 18.32 33.34
N ARG A 403 -0.27 17.72 32.45
CA ARG A 403 -1.73 17.73 32.55
C ARG A 403 -2.21 16.36 32.98
N SER A 404 -2.82 16.26 34.16
CA SER A 404 -3.52 15.05 34.57
C SER A 404 -4.95 15.06 34.04
N VAL A 405 -5.37 13.99 33.38
CA VAL A 405 -6.75 13.77 32.93
C VAL A 405 -7.42 12.83 33.91
N CYS A 406 -8.40 13.34 34.65
CA CYS A 406 -8.98 12.65 35.80
C CYS A 406 -10.46 12.39 35.62
N TYR A 407 -10.91 11.22 36.07
CA TYR A 407 -12.30 10.74 36.01
C TYR A 407 -12.77 10.37 37.41
N PRO A 408 -13.99 10.76 37.80
CA PRO A 408 -14.46 10.50 39.15
C PRO A 408 -14.69 9.00 39.38
N ASP A 409 -15.20 8.31 38.36
CA ASP A 409 -15.52 6.89 38.39
C ASP A 409 -15.28 6.27 37.01
N LEU A 410 -15.18 4.95 37.00
CA LEU A 410 -15.20 4.14 35.78
C LEU A 410 -16.57 3.48 35.61
N VAL A 411 -16.97 3.24 34.37
CA VAL A 411 -18.21 2.52 34.05
C VAL A 411 -18.04 1.02 34.31
N GLU A 412 -19.13 0.35 34.66
CA GLU A 412 -19.19 -1.09 34.90
C GLU A 412 -18.90 -1.90 33.62
N GLY A 413 -18.68 -3.21 33.79
CA GLY A 413 -18.46 -4.16 32.69
C GLY A 413 -17.01 -4.34 32.24
N PHE A 414 -16.07 -3.85 33.04
CA PHE A 414 -14.62 -3.99 32.83
C PHE A 414 -13.90 -4.64 34.01
N ALA A 415 -14.65 -5.24 34.96
CA ALA A 415 -14.13 -5.82 36.19
C ALA A 415 -13.09 -6.94 35.98
N ASN A 416 -13.17 -7.66 34.85
CA ASN A 416 -12.23 -8.73 34.49
C ASN A 416 -11.21 -8.30 33.42
N SER A 417 -11.11 -6.99 33.13
CA SER A 417 -10.10 -6.44 32.23
C SER A 417 -9.07 -5.64 33.01
N ASN A 418 -7.83 -5.63 32.52
CA ASN A 418 -6.85 -4.65 32.97
C ASN A 418 -7.21 -3.27 32.39
N LEU A 419 -6.54 -2.22 32.85
CA LEU A 419 -6.72 -0.86 32.37
C LEU A 419 -5.47 -0.36 31.67
N ALA A 420 -5.68 0.39 30.60
CA ALA A 420 -4.66 1.20 29.94
C ALA A 420 -5.24 2.56 29.57
N ALA A 421 -4.41 3.59 29.53
CA ALA A 421 -4.81 4.90 29.07
C ALA A 421 -4.31 5.15 27.64
N SER A 422 -5.04 5.99 26.90
CA SER A 422 -4.56 6.60 25.67
C SER A 422 -4.71 8.12 25.77
N SER A 423 -3.78 8.87 25.21
CA SER A 423 -3.85 10.33 25.13
C SER A 423 -3.76 10.81 23.70
N ARG A 424 -4.29 12.01 23.46
CA ARG A 424 -4.04 12.77 22.24
C ARG A 424 -3.74 14.21 22.61
N LEU A 425 -2.74 14.78 21.93
CA LEU A 425 -2.37 16.18 22.03
C LEU A 425 -2.23 16.75 20.62
N THR A 426 -2.92 17.84 20.32
CA THR A 426 -3.02 18.38 18.97
C THR A 426 -2.47 19.80 18.91
N PHE A 427 -1.45 20.00 18.07
CA PHE A 427 -0.94 21.29 17.68
C PHE A 427 -1.88 21.93 16.65
N ALA A 428 -2.21 23.20 16.87
CA ALA A 428 -3.18 23.94 16.06
C ALA A 428 -2.62 24.50 14.76
N LEU A 429 -1.31 24.80 14.73
CA LEU A 429 -0.61 25.35 13.55
C LEU A 429 -1.33 26.55 12.91
N GLY A 430 -1.82 27.47 13.75
CA GLY A 430 -2.50 28.68 13.33
C GLY A 430 -4.02 28.57 13.13
N ASP A 431 -4.62 27.38 13.23
CA ASP A 431 -6.07 27.16 13.12
C ASP A 431 -6.61 26.32 14.29
N VAL A 432 -6.77 26.96 15.46
CA VAL A 432 -7.24 26.29 16.69
C VAL A 432 -8.64 25.69 16.52
N GLU A 433 -9.51 26.33 15.75
CA GLU A 433 -10.91 25.89 15.56
C GLU A 433 -11.00 24.60 14.74
N ASN A 434 -10.18 24.46 13.69
CA ASN A 434 -10.21 23.29 12.81
C ASN A 434 -9.03 22.33 12.99
N ALA A 435 -8.16 22.56 13.98
CA ALA A 435 -6.99 21.74 14.26
C ALA A 435 -7.27 20.23 14.36
N GLY A 436 -8.49 19.84 14.74
CA GLY A 436 -8.90 18.43 14.71
C GLY A 436 -8.98 17.79 13.33
N TYR A 437 -8.85 18.58 12.27
CA TYR A 437 -8.73 18.21 10.87
C TYR A 437 -7.41 18.69 10.27
N THR A 438 -6.95 19.90 10.60
CA THR A 438 -5.80 20.52 9.93
C THR A 438 -4.49 20.41 10.72
N GLY A 439 -4.56 20.17 12.02
CA GLY A 439 -3.42 20.15 12.93
C GLY A 439 -2.62 18.85 12.94
N VAL A 440 -1.69 18.77 13.88
CA VAL A 440 -0.82 17.60 14.12
C VAL A 440 -1.16 17.01 15.47
N THR A 441 -1.60 15.76 15.49
CA THR A 441 -1.83 15.01 16.73
C THR A 441 -0.68 14.08 17.05
N LEU A 442 -0.28 14.09 18.32
CA LEU A 442 0.59 13.11 18.96
C LEU A 442 -0.26 12.23 19.87
N THR A 443 -0.07 10.92 19.79
CA THR A 443 -0.77 9.93 20.60
C THR A 443 0.21 9.19 21.48
N SER A 444 -0.25 8.80 22.67
CA SER A 444 0.52 7.91 23.53
C SER A 444 -0.41 6.93 24.23
N TYR A 445 0.10 5.74 24.51
CA TYR A 445 -0.55 4.74 25.33
C TYR A 445 0.28 4.53 26.59
N SER A 446 -0.40 4.32 27.72
CA SER A 446 0.26 4.09 28.99
C SER A 446 0.67 2.63 29.17
N ASP A 447 1.45 2.35 30.21
CA ASP A 447 1.56 1.00 30.75
C ASP A 447 0.19 0.48 31.25
N VAL A 448 0.08 -0.85 31.34
CA VAL A 448 -1.15 -1.58 31.71
C VAL A 448 -1.16 -1.85 33.21
N VAL A 449 -2.32 -1.71 33.84
CA VAL A 449 -2.51 -1.94 35.28
C VAL A 449 -3.77 -2.75 35.57
N SER A 450 -3.74 -3.57 36.60
CA SER A 450 -4.96 -4.14 37.22
C SER A 450 -5.44 -3.22 38.34
N THR A 451 -6.71 -3.32 38.70
CA THR A 451 -7.30 -2.50 39.77
C THR A 451 -8.44 -3.22 40.48
N ASP A 452 -8.66 -2.88 41.75
CA ASP A 452 -9.76 -3.33 42.59
C ASP A 452 -10.94 -2.32 42.62
N ILE A 453 -10.94 -1.30 41.76
CA ILE A 453 -11.97 -0.23 41.74
C ILE A 453 -13.41 -0.72 41.52
N TYR A 454 -13.56 -1.91 40.94
CA TYR A 454 -14.87 -2.53 40.70
C TYR A 454 -15.41 -3.32 41.90
N ASP A 455 -14.62 -3.48 42.98
CA ASP A 455 -15.10 -4.04 44.24
C ASP A 455 -15.88 -2.98 45.02
N PRO A 456 -17.20 -3.17 45.27
CA PRO A 456 -18.02 -2.19 45.99
C PRO A 456 -17.57 -1.95 47.44
N ALA A 457 -16.70 -2.80 48.01
CA ALA A 457 -16.12 -2.60 49.33
C ALA A 457 -14.91 -1.63 49.32
N VAL A 458 -14.36 -1.31 48.16
CA VAL A 458 -13.17 -0.48 48.00
C VAL A 458 -13.55 0.99 47.89
N THR A 459 -12.93 1.82 48.73
CA THR A 459 -13.12 3.29 48.73
C THR A 459 -11.89 4.06 48.26
N VAL A 460 -10.73 3.40 48.26
CA VAL A 460 -9.46 3.91 47.74
C VAL A 460 -8.85 2.79 46.91
N PRO A 461 -9.03 2.82 45.58
CA PRO A 461 -8.57 1.75 44.72
C PRO A 461 -7.05 1.69 44.61
N THR A 462 -6.56 0.48 44.41
CA THR A 462 -5.16 0.18 44.08
C THR A 462 -5.00 -0.05 42.58
N PHE A 463 -3.81 0.27 42.08
CA PHE A 463 -3.43 0.09 40.68
C PHE A 463 -2.09 -0.64 40.64
N THR A 464 -2.09 -1.87 40.13
CA THR A 464 -0.90 -2.73 40.12
C THR A 464 -0.37 -2.85 38.69
N PRO A 465 0.92 -2.60 38.43
CA PRO A 465 1.50 -2.77 37.10
C PRO A 465 1.39 -4.21 36.58
N GLU A 466 0.90 -4.36 35.36
CA GLU A 466 0.72 -5.66 34.68
C GLU A 466 1.65 -5.81 33.47
N GLY A 467 2.16 -4.70 32.93
CA GLY A 467 3.11 -4.72 31.82
C GLY A 467 3.04 -3.49 30.94
N LYS A 468 3.67 -3.60 29.76
CA LYS A 468 3.60 -2.57 28.72
C LYS A 468 2.31 -2.73 27.93
N TYR A 469 1.80 -1.61 27.40
CA TYR A 469 0.77 -1.68 26.39
C TYR A 469 1.35 -2.25 25.11
N GLU A 470 0.70 -3.29 24.61
CA GLU A 470 0.99 -3.87 23.32
C GLU A 470 -0.30 -3.92 22.51
N ARG A 471 -0.17 -3.78 21.19
CA ARG A 471 -1.30 -4.00 20.30
C ARG A 471 -0.82 -4.67 19.04
N ARG A 472 -1.53 -5.72 18.65
CA ARG A 472 -1.39 -6.26 17.30
C ARG A 472 -1.89 -5.22 16.30
N LEU A 473 -0.97 -4.66 15.53
CA LEU A 473 -1.27 -3.83 14.36
C LEU A 473 -0.75 -4.59 13.14
N ALA A 474 -1.66 -5.02 12.26
CA ALA A 474 -1.32 -5.81 11.08
C ALA A 474 -0.93 -4.93 9.87
N VAL A 475 -0.64 -3.65 10.10
CA VAL A 475 -0.28 -2.65 9.10
C VAL A 475 1.01 -1.97 9.54
N THR A 476 1.76 -1.40 8.59
CA THR A 476 3.01 -0.68 8.84
C THR A 476 2.75 0.78 9.23
N ASN A 477 3.79 1.46 9.75
CA ASN A 477 3.68 2.86 10.17
C ASN A 477 3.23 3.80 9.04
N ASP A 478 3.64 3.51 7.80
CA ASP A 478 3.43 4.30 6.60
C ASP A 478 2.25 3.82 5.74
N SER A 479 1.53 2.78 6.16
CA SER A 479 0.43 2.17 5.39
C SER A 479 -0.64 3.19 4.99
N CYS A 480 -0.98 4.12 5.89
CA CYS A 480 -2.01 5.12 5.60
C CYS A 480 -1.43 6.35 4.89
N THR A 481 -0.26 6.83 5.31
CA THR A 481 0.34 8.09 4.85
C THR A 481 0.92 8.01 3.44
N SER A 482 1.15 6.78 2.98
CA SER A 482 1.46 6.44 1.59
C SER A 482 0.46 7.05 0.58
N CYS A 483 -0.84 7.03 0.90
CA CYS A 483 -1.89 7.63 0.06
C CYS A 483 -2.65 8.78 0.77
N HIS A 484 -2.52 8.96 2.09
CA HIS A 484 -3.01 10.15 2.82
C HIS A 484 -1.83 11.05 3.25
N ASN A 485 -1.19 11.65 2.26
CA ASN A 485 0.12 12.31 2.37
C ASN A 485 0.06 13.75 2.91
N SER A 486 -1.09 14.21 3.41
CA SER A 486 -1.22 15.60 3.82
C SER A 486 -0.38 15.90 5.06
N GLU A 487 -0.18 14.95 5.99
CA GLU A 487 0.36 15.11 7.36
C GLU A 487 -0.64 15.64 8.40
N SER A 488 -1.90 15.88 8.03
CA SER A 488 -2.93 16.36 8.95
C SER A 488 -3.65 15.25 9.71
N ASN A 489 -4.72 15.62 10.41
CA ASN A 489 -5.66 14.70 11.02
C ASN A 489 -6.79 14.37 10.04
N TYR A 490 -7.35 13.17 10.11
CA TYR A 490 -8.59 12.87 9.41
C TYR A 490 -9.76 13.61 10.05
N HIS A 491 -10.08 13.29 11.31
CA HIS A 491 -11.09 14.04 12.08
C HIS A 491 -10.87 13.91 13.58
N LYS A 492 -11.36 14.90 14.34
CA LYS A 492 -11.38 14.86 15.82
C LYS A 492 -10.04 14.41 16.41
N ASN A 493 -8.94 14.94 15.87
CA ASN A 493 -7.58 14.64 16.32
C ASN A 493 -7.17 13.17 16.08
N GLY A 494 -7.65 12.52 15.03
CA GLY A 494 -7.18 11.18 14.63
C GLY A 494 -6.23 11.31 13.45
N SER A 495 -4.96 10.97 13.62
CA SER A 495 -3.96 11.01 12.56
C SER A 495 -3.81 9.66 11.84
N TYR A 496 -3.31 9.73 10.60
CA TYR A 496 -2.94 8.58 9.77
C TYR A 496 -1.59 7.95 10.15
N GLN A 497 -0.79 8.65 10.95
CA GLN A 497 0.54 8.23 11.34
C GLN A 497 0.53 6.92 12.14
N GLU A 498 1.66 6.23 12.14
CA GLU A 498 1.89 4.99 12.91
C GLU A 498 0.82 3.92 12.62
N GLY A 499 0.47 3.74 11.34
CA GLY A 499 -0.54 2.78 10.91
C GLY A 499 -1.95 3.10 11.42
N GLY A 500 -2.21 4.37 11.73
CA GLY A 500 -3.51 4.84 12.23
C GLY A 500 -3.79 4.44 13.68
N ILE A 501 -2.75 4.19 14.50
CA ILE A 501 -2.93 3.82 15.91
C ILE A 501 -3.73 4.86 16.71
N ASP A 502 -3.70 6.13 16.30
CA ASP A 502 -4.56 7.19 16.80
C ASP A 502 -6.04 6.80 16.75
N CYS A 503 -6.48 6.25 15.63
CA CYS A 503 -7.88 5.91 15.37
C CYS A 503 -8.40 4.87 16.36
N VAL A 504 -7.56 3.93 16.77
CA VAL A 504 -7.90 2.81 17.67
C VAL A 504 -8.44 3.30 19.02
N ALA A 505 -7.95 4.42 19.54
CA ALA A 505 -8.43 4.98 20.80
C ALA A 505 -9.95 5.27 20.79
N CYS A 506 -10.54 5.45 19.60
CA CYS A 506 -11.99 5.66 19.43
C CYS A 506 -12.69 4.60 18.57
N HIS A 507 -11.95 3.85 17.76
CA HIS A 507 -12.43 2.81 16.85
C HIS A 507 -11.87 1.46 17.27
N ASN A 508 -12.14 1.02 18.50
CA ASN A 508 -11.75 -0.29 19.01
C ASN A 508 -12.96 -1.23 19.12
N ASN A 509 -12.73 -2.47 19.57
CA ASN A 509 -13.74 -3.52 19.59
C ASN A 509 -14.95 -3.18 20.49
N GLY A 510 -14.74 -2.47 21.59
CA GLY A 510 -15.84 -2.11 22.50
C GLY A 510 -16.37 -0.71 22.40
N GLN A 511 -15.75 0.14 21.59
CA GLN A 511 -16.34 1.43 21.32
C GLN A 511 -17.41 1.27 20.26
N ASP A 512 -18.65 1.35 20.73
CA ASP A 512 -19.81 1.26 19.87
C ASP A 512 -19.94 2.55 19.06
N ARG A 513 -19.39 2.51 17.85
CA ARG A 513 -19.43 3.59 16.87
C ARG A 513 -20.32 3.17 15.70
N LYS A 514 -21.18 4.10 15.28
CA LYS A 514 -21.96 3.94 14.06
C LYS A 514 -21.09 3.96 12.82
N SER A 515 -19.98 4.71 12.81
CA SER A 515 -19.09 4.87 11.64
C SER A 515 -19.87 5.16 10.34
N LYS A 516 -20.88 6.03 10.40
CA LYS A 516 -21.83 6.28 9.28
C LYS A 516 -22.46 5.01 8.69
N MET A 517 -22.66 3.99 9.51
CA MET A 517 -23.22 2.68 9.15
C MET A 517 -22.35 1.88 8.17
N SER A 518 -21.03 2.15 8.12
CA SER A 518 -20.10 1.44 7.24
C SER A 518 -19.71 0.08 7.80
N ALA A 519 -19.05 0.06 8.96
CA ALA A 519 -18.60 -1.13 9.68
C ALA A 519 -18.07 -0.76 11.09
N PRO A 520 -18.05 -1.70 12.05
CA PRO A 520 -17.59 -1.47 13.41
C PRO A 520 -16.07 -1.65 13.60
N GLY A 521 -15.54 -1.23 14.76
CA GLY A 521 -14.11 -1.38 15.07
C GLY A 521 -13.18 -0.59 14.11
N PHE A 522 -11.87 -0.84 14.18
CA PHE A 522 -10.89 -0.18 13.29
C PHE A 522 -10.75 -0.91 11.96
N GLY A 523 -10.36 -2.20 11.99
CA GLY A 523 -10.14 -3.01 10.79
C GLY A 523 -11.34 -3.05 9.85
N PRO A 524 -12.53 -3.51 10.31
CA PRO A 524 -13.71 -3.56 9.45
C PRO A 524 -14.13 -2.17 8.94
N MET A 525 -14.00 -1.13 9.76
CA MET A 525 -14.27 0.25 9.33
C MET A 525 -13.33 0.68 8.19
N VAL A 526 -12.02 0.43 8.31
CA VAL A 526 -11.05 0.78 7.27
C VAL A 526 -11.39 0.04 5.97
N HIS A 527 -11.63 -1.27 6.03
CA HIS A 527 -12.05 -2.05 4.86
C HIS A 527 -13.32 -1.47 4.22
N SER A 528 -14.36 -1.22 5.03
CA SER A 528 -15.64 -0.72 4.51
C SER A 528 -15.53 0.70 3.95
N MET A 529 -14.72 1.57 4.55
CA MET A 529 -14.49 2.93 4.05
C MET A 529 -13.72 2.97 2.73
N HIS A 530 -12.96 1.92 2.39
CA HIS A 530 -12.24 1.86 1.11
C HIS A 530 -12.96 1.03 0.04
N TRP A 531 -13.53 -0.12 0.37
CA TRP A 531 -14.12 -1.03 -0.64
C TRP A 531 -15.46 -1.64 -0.24
N GLY A 532 -16.03 -1.22 0.88
CA GLY A 532 -17.37 -1.64 1.31
C GLY A 532 -18.39 -0.53 1.20
N LYS A 533 -19.47 -0.65 1.99
CA LYS A 533 -20.56 0.35 2.01
C LYS A 533 -20.06 1.75 2.34
N GLY A 534 -19.02 1.85 3.18
CA GLY A 534 -18.43 3.12 3.62
C GLY A 534 -17.77 3.94 2.50
N ASN A 535 -17.44 3.33 1.37
CA ASN A 535 -16.75 4.02 0.29
C ASN A 535 -17.54 5.26 -0.22
N ALA A 536 -18.88 5.18 -0.24
CA ALA A 536 -19.74 6.27 -0.74
C ALA A 536 -20.40 7.13 0.35
N VAL A 537 -20.28 6.81 1.65
CA VAL A 537 -21.10 7.46 2.71
C VAL A 537 -20.64 8.87 3.10
N ASN A 538 -19.51 9.32 2.56
CA ASN A 538 -18.99 10.66 2.79
C ASN A 538 -19.41 11.65 1.72
N ASP A 539 -19.94 11.16 0.60
CA ASP A 539 -20.43 11.96 -0.51
C ASP A 539 -21.97 12.02 -0.46
N ALA A 540 -22.55 13.20 -0.69
CA ALA A 540 -24.00 13.38 -0.58
C ALA A 540 -24.77 12.74 -1.75
N GLU A 541 -24.11 12.66 -2.91
CA GLU A 541 -24.60 12.06 -4.13
C GLU A 541 -24.32 10.55 -4.18
N GLY A 542 -23.62 10.01 -3.18
CA GLY A 542 -23.25 8.60 -3.08
C GLY A 542 -22.14 8.22 -4.06
N VAL A 543 -21.31 9.19 -4.47
CA VAL A 543 -20.15 8.93 -5.31
C VAL A 543 -19.09 8.21 -4.48
N ALA A 544 -18.59 7.12 -5.06
CA ALA A 544 -17.51 6.34 -4.49
C ALA A 544 -16.22 7.17 -4.40
N ASN A 545 -15.48 7.00 -3.31
CA ASN A 545 -14.17 7.60 -3.10
C ASN A 545 -13.10 6.94 -3.98
N SER A 546 -11.88 7.48 -4.02
CA SER A 546 -10.86 7.05 -4.98
C SER A 546 -10.31 5.66 -4.76
N ALA A 547 -10.57 5.01 -3.62
CA ALA A 547 -10.23 3.60 -3.45
C ALA A 547 -11.03 2.70 -4.41
N ASP A 548 -12.20 3.14 -4.91
CA ASP A 548 -12.95 2.47 -5.99
C ASP A 548 -12.20 2.47 -7.34
N LYS A 549 -11.20 3.35 -7.47
CA LYS A 549 -10.29 3.40 -8.61
C LYS A 549 -9.01 2.63 -8.37
N LEU A 550 -8.92 1.82 -7.30
CA LEU A 550 -7.81 0.92 -7.01
C LEU A 550 -8.33 -0.52 -6.94
N ASN A 551 -7.43 -1.50 -7.09
CA ASN A 551 -7.81 -2.90 -6.95
C ASN A 551 -7.96 -3.27 -5.47
N ALA A 552 -9.18 -3.66 -5.07
CA ALA A 552 -9.52 -4.06 -3.70
C ALA A 552 -8.80 -5.33 -3.23
N GLU A 553 -8.33 -6.16 -4.17
CA GLU A 553 -7.61 -7.39 -3.87
C GLU A 553 -6.19 -7.12 -3.35
N ASN A 554 -5.66 -5.91 -3.52
CA ASN A 554 -4.30 -5.52 -3.16
C ASN A 554 -4.14 -5.22 -1.66
N CYS A 555 -4.30 -6.24 -0.82
CA CYS A 555 -4.12 -6.15 0.62
C CYS A 555 -2.75 -5.59 1.02
N VAL A 556 -1.69 -5.88 0.26
CA VAL A 556 -0.32 -5.36 0.47
C VAL A 556 -0.21 -3.83 0.40
N ALA A 557 -1.24 -3.13 -0.10
CA ALA A 557 -1.31 -1.67 -0.01
C ALA A 557 -1.23 -1.19 1.45
N CYS A 558 -1.82 -1.94 2.39
CA CYS A 558 -1.79 -1.65 3.82
C CYS A 558 -1.13 -2.76 4.65
N HIS A 559 -1.22 -4.02 4.22
CA HIS A 559 -0.75 -5.19 4.95
C HIS A 559 0.57 -5.71 4.35
N ALA A 560 1.61 -4.88 4.38
CA ALA A 560 2.91 -5.21 3.77
C ALA A 560 3.56 -6.49 4.36
N ASP A 561 3.25 -6.82 5.62
CA ASP A 561 3.74 -8.01 6.31
C ASP A 561 2.75 -9.20 6.25
N GLY A 562 1.68 -9.09 5.46
CA GLY A 562 0.61 -10.08 5.38
C GLY A 562 -0.39 -10.07 6.55
N ILE A 563 -1.25 -11.08 6.59
CA ILE A 563 -2.29 -11.24 7.63
C ILE A 563 -2.26 -12.66 8.18
N ASP A 564 -2.13 -12.80 9.51
CA ASP A 564 -2.36 -14.06 10.22
C ASP A 564 -3.77 -14.12 10.83
N LEU A 565 -4.62 -14.97 10.26
CA LEU A 565 -5.98 -15.21 10.76
C LEU A 565 -6.01 -15.95 12.10
N TYR A 566 -4.98 -16.75 12.44
CA TYR A 566 -4.90 -17.42 13.74
C TYR A 566 -4.54 -16.44 14.87
N ALA A 567 -3.92 -15.31 14.53
CA ALA A 567 -3.57 -14.25 15.47
C ALA A 567 -4.72 -13.26 15.73
N VAL A 568 -5.89 -13.41 15.09
CA VAL A 568 -7.06 -12.57 15.35
C VAL A 568 -7.61 -12.88 16.75
N PRO A 569 -7.67 -11.91 17.68
CA PRO A 569 -8.19 -12.13 19.02
C PRO A 569 -9.61 -12.67 19.01
N ASN A 570 -9.89 -13.66 19.84
CA ASN A 570 -11.20 -14.28 19.96
C ASN A 570 -12.18 -13.41 20.78
N GLN A 571 -12.50 -12.23 20.26
CA GLN A 571 -13.28 -11.22 20.97
C GLN A 571 -14.36 -10.61 20.09
N TYR A 572 -15.51 -10.33 20.71
CA TYR A 572 -16.59 -9.61 20.07
C TYR A 572 -16.24 -8.15 19.78
N ILE A 573 -16.83 -7.65 18.69
CA ILE A 573 -16.82 -6.25 18.28
C ILE A 573 -18.25 -5.70 18.41
N ARG A 574 -18.46 -4.60 19.12
CA ARG A 574 -19.78 -3.94 19.17
C ARG A 574 -20.17 -3.45 17.79
N SER A 575 -21.33 -3.88 17.29
CA SER A 575 -21.63 -3.91 15.87
C SER A 575 -22.87 -3.11 15.46
N GLN A 576 -23.17 -2.00 16.16
CA GLN A 576 -24.34 -1.19 15.78
C GLN A 576 -24.29 -0.70 14.32
N ALA A 577 -23.08 -0.54 13.76
CA ALA A 577 -22.86 -0.14 12.37
C ALA A 577 -23.47 -1.12 11.35
N TYR A 578 -23.59 -2.41 11.69
CA TYR A 578 -24.26 -3.41 10.86
C TYR A 578 -25.75 -3.59 11.19
N HIS A 579 -26.24 -2.99 12.28
CA HIS A 579 -27.57 -3.25 12.83
C HIS A 579 -28.44 -2.00 12.95
N ALA A 580 -28.38 -1.10 11.95
CA ALA A 580 -29.22 0.11 11.93
C ALA A 580 -29.09 0.99 13.20
N GLY A 581 -27.97 0.90 13.91
CA GLY A 581 -27.71 1.66 15.14
C GLY A 581 -28.18 0.97 16.42
N ASP A 582 -28.56 -0.31 16.37
CA ASP A 582 -28.84 -1.12 17.55
C ASP A 582 -27.56 -1.38 18.36
N THR A 583 -27.50 -0.78 19.54
CA THR A 583 -26.33 -0.81 20.43
C THR A 583 -26.19 -2.12 21.22
N THR A 584 -27.18 -3.01 21.17
CA THR A 584 -27.10 -4.31 21.86
C THR A 584 -26.39 -5.37 21.04
N LYS A 585 -26.05 -5.09 19.77
CA LYS A 585 -25.49 -6.10 18.86
C LYS A 585 -23.97 -6.13 18.88
N MET A 586 -23.44 -7.33 18.70
CA MET A 586 -22.02 -7.62 18.54
C MET A 586 -21.78 -8.56 17.37
N SER A 587 -20.59 -8.49 16.79
CA SER A 587 -20.12 -9.38 15.73
C SER A 587 -18.83 -10.07 16.14
N SER A 588 -18.67 -11.32 15.73
CA SER A 588 -17.43 -12.07 15.88
C SER A 588 -16.33 -11.45 14.98
N PRO A 589 -15.05 -11.57 15.38
CA PRO A 589 -13.99 -10.70 14.87
C PRO A 589 -13.57 -11.00 13.43
N VAL A 590 -13.52 -12.27 13.00
CA VAL A 590 -13.11 -12.61 11.63
C VAL A 590 -14.28 -12.33 10.67
N LEU A 591 -15.50 -12.77 11.00
CA LEU A 591 -16.72 -12.42 10.25
C LEU A 591 -16.84 -10.91 10.03
N ALA A 592 -16.67 -10.08 11.07
CA ALA A 592 -16.81 -8.63 10.94
C ALA A 592 -15.82 -8.03 9.93
N ASN A 593 -14.57 -8.49 9.89
CA ASN A 593 -13.58 -7.99 8.94
C ASN A 593 -13.89 -8.40 7.50
N CYS A 594 -14.33 -9.65 7.29
CA CYS A 594 -14.67 -10.16 5.96
C CYS A 594 -15.98 -9.54 5.44
N TYR A 595 -17.01 -9.45 6.29
CA TYR A 595 -18.32 -8.89 5.95
C TYR A 595 -18.27 -7.40 5.59
N ALA A 596 -17.21 -6.69 5.97
CA ALA A 596 -17.01 -5.29 5.58
C ALA A 596 -16.93 -5.08 4.06
N CYS A 597 -16.42 -6.07 3.33
CA CYS A 597 -16.34 -6.06 1.85
C CYS A 597 -17.18 -7.17 1.20
N HIS A 598 -17.38 -8.30 1.88
CA HIS A 598 -18.18 -9.44 1.40
C HIS A 598 -19.52 -9.50 2.13
N ASP A 599 -20.39 -8.54 1.85
CA ASP A 599 -21.63 -8.32 2.60
C ASP A 599 -22.87 -9.05 2.04
N SER A 600 -22.68 -9.87 1.00
CA SER A 600 -23.76 -10.63 0.36
C SER A 600 -24.38 -11.68 1.28
N GLU A 601 -25.65 -12.02 1.05
CA GLU A 601 -26.37 -13.03 1.84
C GLU A 601 -25.68 -14.41 1.76
N GLN A 602 -25.15 -14.77 0.60
CA GLN A 602 -24.41 -16.04 0.43
C GLN A 602 -23.13 -16.06 1.25
N ALA A 603 -22.34 -14.98 1.22
CA ALA A 603 -21.12 -14.86 2.00
C ALA A 603 -21.43 -14.90 3.51
N LEU A 604 -22.45 -14.16 3.94
CA LEU A 604 -22.89 -14.16 5.33
C LEU A 604 -23.30 -15.55 5.82
N ASN A 605 -24.13 -16.25 5.06
CA ASN A 605 -24.56 -17.61 5.41
C ASN A 605 -23.38 -18.58 5.50
N HIS A 606 -22.40 -18.45 4.61
CA HIS A 606 -21.15 -19.23 4.69
C HIS A 606 -20.36 -18.92 5.96
N MET A 607 -20.17 -17.64 6.31
CA MET A 607 -19.43 -17.24 7.51
C MET A 607 -20.13 -17.75 8.78
N ILE A 608 -21.46 -17.67 8.84
CA ILE A 608 -22.25 -18.18 9.99
C ILE A 608 -22.12 -19.70 10.13
N GLN A 609 -22.16 -20.45 9.02
CA GLN A 609 -21.95 -21.91 9.06
C GLN A 609 -20.58 -22.32 9.60
N ASN A 610 -19.60 -21.41 9.56
CA ASN A 610 -18.24 -21.61 10.05
C ASN A 610 -17.99 -20.94 11.41
N GLY A 611 -19.06 -20.70 12.18
CA GLY A 611 -18.98 -20.22 13.55
C GLY A 611 -18.89 -18.70 13.69
N GLY A 612 -19.00 -17.94 12.60
CA GLY A 612 -19.13 -16.50 12.67
C GLY A 612 -20.50 -16.05 13.19
N GLU A 613 -20.53 -14.94 13.93
CA GLU A 613 -21.76 -14.34 14.45
C GLU A 613 -21.84 -12.88 14.00
N LEU A 614 -22.86 -12.50 13.23
CA LEU A 614 -23.05 -11.09 12.86
C LEU A 614 -23.81 -10.33 13.96
N SER A 615 -24.79 -10.97 14.61
CA SER A 615 -25.82 -10.31 15.43
C SER A 615 -25.93 -10.87 16.85
N ALA A 616 -24.79 -11.23 17.47
CA ALA A 616 -24.76 -11.70 18.85
C ALA A 616 -25.32 -10.64 19.80
N GLU A 617 -26.03 -11.06 20.86
CA GLU A 617 -26.49 -10.13 21.89
C GLU A 617 -25.34 -9.78 22.84
N LYS A 618 -25.15 -8.49 23.09
CA LYS A 618 -24.33 -8.01 24.17
C LYS A 618 -24.96 -8.47 25.48
N GLY A 619 -24.22 -9.24 26.28
CA GLY A 619 -24.61 -9.54 27.66
C GLY A 619 -24.86 -8.25 28.45
N ALA A 620 -25.54 -8.35 29.60
CA ALA A 620 -25.88 -7.18 30.43
C ALA A 620 -24.65 -6.34 30.85
N GLY A 621 -23.44 -6.89 30.73
CA GLY A 621 -22.18 -6.26 31.15
C GLY A 621 -21.81 -6.64 32.59
N ASP A 622 -22.74 -7.24 33.34
CA ASP A 622 -22.61 -7.55 34.75
C ASP A 622 -21.55 -8.64 35.06
N ASP A 623 -21.14 -9.43 34.07
CA ASP A 623 -20.14 -10.49 34.21
C ASP A 623 -18.70 -10.02 33.96
N GLY A 624 -18.49 -8.78 33.50
CA GLY A 624 -17.16 -8.24 33.18
C GLY A 624 -16.45 -8.91 31.99
N GLU A 625 -17.10 -9.82 31.27
CA GLU A 625 -16.51 -10.64 30.20
C GLU A 625 -17.29 -10.54 28.87
N TRP A 626 -18.17 -9.56 28.72
CA TRP A 626 -19.05 -9.38 27.55
C TRP A 626 -18.32 -9.40 26.19
N TYR A 627 -17.02 -9.06 26.16
CA TYR A 627 -16.19 -9.04 24.96
C TYR A 627 -15.60 -10.40 24.59
N THR A 628 -15.75 -11.42 25.43
CA THR A 628 -15.20 -12.75 25.19
C THR A 628 -16.10 -13.56 24.25
N LEU A 629 -15.50 -14.22 23.26
CA LEU A 629 -16.22 -15.14 22.38
C LEU A 629 -16.03 -16.58 22.92
N PRO A 630 -17.11 -17.31 23.29
CA PRO A 630 -16.97 -18.64 23.89
C PRO A 630 -16.50 -19.72 22.92
N THR A 631 -16.78 -19.56 21.62
CA THR A 631 -16.37 -20.50 20.57
C THR A 631 -15.69 -19.74 19.44
N SER A 632 -14.47 -20.11 19.09
CA SER A 632 -13.75 -19.48 17.99
C SER A 632 -14.32 -19.83 16.63
N GLU A 633 -14.25 -18.88 15.71
CA GLU A 633 -14.58 -19.10 14.30
C GLU A 633 -13.62 -20.13 13.67
N SER A 634 -14.11 -20.97 12.75
CA SER A 634 -13.29 -21.98 12.08
C SER A 634 -12.62 -21.47 10.80
N CYS A 635 -12.73 -20.17 10.47
CA CYS A 635 -12.30 -19.58 9.21
C CYS A 635 -10.83 -19.87 8.86
N ALA A 636 -9.92 -19.71 9.83
CA ALA A 636 -8.49 -19.89 9.65
C ALA A 636 -8.10 -21.33 9.24
N THR A 637 -8.95 -22.33 9.49
CA THR A 637 -8.70 -23.71 9.08
C THR A 637 -8.63 -23.87 7.56
N CYS A 638 -9.41 -23.07 6.82
CA CYS A 638 -9.49 -23.10 5.37
C CYS A 638 -8.82 -21.89 4.72
N HIS A 639 -8.90 -20.72 5.35
CA HIS A 639 -8.54 -19.43 4.77
C HIS A 639 -7.23 -18.83 5.28
N ALA A 640 -6.54 -19.42 6.27
CA ALA A 640 -5.22 -18.92 6.64
C ALA A 640 -4.20 -19.13 5.51
N THR A 641 -3.12 -18.34 5.52
CA THR A 641 -2.06 -18.46 4.53
C THR A 641 -1.49 -19.87 4.43
N GLY A 642 -1.33 -20.37 3.20
CA GLY A 642 -0.82 -21.71 2.92
C GLY A 642 -1.89 -22.82 3.00
N LYS A 643 -3.15 -22.50 3.28
CA LYS A 643 -4.25 -23.46 3.26
C LYS A 643 -4.79 -23.69 1.85
N THR A 644 -5.59 -24.74 1.67
CA THR A 644 -6.19 -25.08 0.37
C THR A 644 -7.01 -23.94 -0.23
N PHE A 645 -7.68 -23.14 0.61
CA PHE A 645 -8.44 -21.95 0.23
C PHE A 645 -7.91 -20.69 0.92
N GLY A 646 -6.59 -20.63 1.16
CA GLY A 646 -5.92 -19.52 1.82
C GLY A 646 -6.24 -18.17 1.17
N ILE A 647 -6.34 -17.12 1.99
CA ILE A 647 -6.68 -15.75 1.54
C ILE A 647 -5.75 -15.23 0.43
N GLU A 648 -4.48 -15.64 0.44
CA GLU A 648 -3.44 -15.29 -0.53
C GLU A 648 -3.71 -15.80 -1.95
N LYS A 649 -4.65 -16.73 -2.11
CA LYS A 649 -5.06 -17.22 -3.43
C LYS A 649 -6.08 -16.33 -4.12
N TYR A 650 -6.66 -15.39 -3.38
CA TYR A 650 -7.73 -14.51 -3.83
C TYR A 650 -7.42 -13.03 -3.59
N HIS A 651 -6.39 -12.73 -2.80
CA HIS A 651 -5.94 -11.37 -2.51
C HIS A 651 -4.42 -11.31 -2.59
N VAL A 652 -3.91 -10.15 -3.00
CA VAL A 652 -2.50 -9.89 -3.24
C VAL A 652 -1.85 -9.34 -1.97
N PHE A 653 -0.91 -10.12 -1.42
CA PHE A 653 -0.12 -9.79 -0.23
C PHE A 653 1.35 -9.49 -0.53
N GLU A 654 1.75 -9.50 -1.80
CA GLU A 654 3.12 -9.21 -2.26
C GLU A 654 3.08 -8.15 -3.37
N ARG A 655 4.15 -7.36 -3.50
CA ARG A 655 4.26 -6.24 -4.47
C ARG A 655 5.06 -6.62 -5.71
#